data_AF-A0A1C0TVH1-F1
#
_entry.id   AF-A0A1C0TVH1-F1
#
_cell.length_a   1.000
_cell.length_b   1.000
_cell.length_c   1.000
_cell.angle_alpha   90.00
_cell.angle_beta   90.00
_cell.angle_gamma   90.00
#
_symmetry.space_group_name_H-M   'P 1'
#
loop_
_entity.id
_entity.type
_entity.pdbx_description
1 polymer ?
#
loop_
_entity_poly.entity_id
_entity_poly.type
_entity_poly.pdbx_seq_one_letter_code
_entity_poly.pdbx_strand_id
1 'polypeptide(L)'
;MVNKKIYLTPVAASLALTLGLTGCSLFDSEDGASVVPVDPVTPVDPTDVEGTANAEFNVFISGKAVKGTMRNAELTVKELKDGELIDIAFRSELGSVEEKATSSTESDAIAKATAQIIAGSPSSLQTADDGTYGFYIDQSFSGALYITVKTTKTSGFIKCDAILGCGDFSAASNLDVNANLKVDFDEWYQDDLTLNVVKEITAQQANRKSKGAEGTTKAYTANATIFTSLATELLQSESENGNAIDSAAISKASLSTLLLLLGPDAAKEAILLAGDISIGGAVDFTNVGSEDVINAGTLALINVASTIQNIASSSDGSSLDSVINTLKTGVSGGAVKGSSNQTVAALAATLQEEATKTATVFVAIASGDVEAIKNALKEIAPELSDDVIADLADKAKEARDKAIESGSTDEATLNEAAEDSKKAVEDLGCTGDECNADDQAFINEGVAQLNEALTSAQTRFTVINSQFDSLSTSLAAVVAAGQTLDTLEQKEAYLQLADGLVVTIAASNLNSDITNLIAQVTLIESSAESFTALTSAAQAVLTGAQALLQNANSVNSNYAALVTSANDELQKAIGAFGGDDNTAKILAQTALSRIIATQSNFEAQNDNLDNTVEDANSQFASATDTTALEAALATAQSAVELFGEINSGVDAILSDIALAKARAESYVSAATDAQKEEAEQILADVQSIENQFNSGLAVFRAKEQPIRALRTQIAAGFDVARGKEGTTRLTSIGFVTKDGADAVFNAGEVVYDVVRDIWEQDLGSGLHTGTAPNYPAWTYTYDTDGYRIELSNAQEGTEISAVAQVNSGASSRIILTWSGILKAVEGQTVEVKSPDLAECERWALGTIDTPNASCSVISIDGNIATIEDAKDFEATKGETFNIVEFIDGQYGFNGTMYAELTSVDATGNPSPLFVDDAIELANVRINGTTQDLVMGLELALRNEDGVDELGMAKVTLDLFNGYAFNVNLVDSDAPLVGEVSIDNNSSPLKVGDVLEITNGFRVTYIDGVSIDYTDIDFLGQSTNP
;
A
#
# COMPACT_ATOMS: atom_id res chain seq x y z
N MET A 1 38.97 -61.38 -0.68
CA MET A 1 38.66 -62.74 -0.18
C MET A 1 37.16 -62.83 -0.01
N VAL A 2 36.57 -63.89 -0.58
CA VAL A 2 35.44 -64.66 -0.01
C VAL A 2 34.11 -63.90 0.00
N ASN A 3 33.29 -64.10 -1.05
CA ASN A 3 32.16 -65.06 -1.10
C ASN A 3 30.85 -64.38 -0.64
N LYS A 4 29.66 -64.62 -1.19
CA LYS A 4 29.18 -65.70 -2.06
C LYS A 4 27.78 -65.28 -2.56
N LYS A 5 27.52 -65.54 -3.84
CA LYS A 5 26.17 -65.93 -4.32
C LYS A 5 25.72 -67.21 -3.61
N ILE A 6 24.41 -67.45 -3.55
CA ILE A 6 23.73 -68.72 -3.91
C ILE A 6 22.21 -68.45 -3.85
N TYR A 7 21.48 -68.47 -4.98
CA TYR A 7 21.03 -69.64 -5.78
C TYR A 7 20.02 -70.49 -4.98
N LEU A 8 18.87 -70.95 -5.47
CA LEU A 8 18.46 -71.56 -6.75
C LEU A 8 16.93 -71.72 -6.60
N THR A 9 16.07 -71.73 -7.63
CA THR A 9 15.74 -72.82 -8.57
C THR A 9 14.25 -72.60 -8.98
N PRO A 10 13.66 -73.25 -10.01
CA PRO A 10 14.15 -73.53 -11.37
C PRO A 10 13.04 -73.60 -12.47
N VAL A 11 13.44 -73.27 -13.70
CA VAL A 11 13.21 -74.06 -14.94
C VAL A 11 11.76 -74.30 -15.42
N ALA A 12 11.41 -73.62 -16.51
CA ALA A 12 11.02 -74.22 -17.80
C ALA A 12 10.77 -73.06 -18.80
N ALA A 13 11.26 -73.03 -20.04
CA ALA A 13 12.11 -73.93 -20.79
C ALA A 13 12.55 -73.18 -22.08
N SER A 14 13.72 -73.58 -22.60
CA SER A 14 14.06 -73.66 -24.05
C SER A 14 14.06 -72.36 -24.88
N LEU A 15 15.18 -71.66 -25.12
CA LEU A 15 16.45 -72.07 -25.76
C LEU A 15 16.30 -72.71 -27.14
N ALA A 16 16.59 -71.94 -28.18
CA ALA A 16 17.41 -72.22 -29.38
C ALA A 16 17.25 -70.98 -30.30
N LEU A 17 18.24 -70.22 -30.76
CA LEU A 17 19.54 -70.51 -31.33
C LEU A 17 20.47 -69.30 -31.03
N THR A 18 21.69 -69.39 -30.47
CA THR A 18 22.94 -69.95 -31.06
C THR A 18 23.32 -69.28 -32.37
N LEU A 19 24.44 -68.59 -32.57
CA LEU A 19 25.75 -68.56 -31.91
C LEU A 19 26.53 -67.37 -32.50
N GLY A 20 27.41 -66.76 -31.71
CA GLY A 20 28.36 -65.78 -32.26
C GLY A 20 29.47 -65.30 -31.32
N LEU A 21 29.81 -66.11 -30.32
CA LEU A 21 31.08 -66.15 -29.57
C LEU A 21 32.03 -64.92 -29.55
N THR A 22 32.16 -64.36 -28.35
CA THR A 22 33.42 -64.08 -27.60
C THR A 22 34.45 -63.08 -28.13
N GLY A 23 34.89 -62.17 -27.25
CA GLY A 23 36.29 -61.75 -27.22
C GLY A 23 36.53 -60.34 -26.69
N CYS A 24 37.22 -60.26 -25.55
CA CYS A 24 37.81 -59.04 -25.00
C CYS A 24 38.97 -58.50 -25.86
N SER A 25 39.25 -57.20 -25.63
CA SER A 25 40.56 -56.52 -25.63
C SER A 25 41.34 -56.39 -26.96
N LEU A 26 41.73 -55.17 -27.30
CA LEU A 26 43.07 -54.62 -27.03
C LEU A 26 43.23 -53.24 -27.69
N PHE A 27 43.97 -52.38 -27.01
CA PHE A 27 44.51 -51.11 -27.50
C PHE A 27 45.28 -51.32 -28.81
N ASP A 28 45.13 -50.41 -29.78
CA ASP A 28 46.19 -49.47 -30.16
C ASP A 28 45.80 -48.59 -31.37
N SER A 29 46.12 -47.31 -31.18
CA SER A 29 46.57 -46.30 -32.14
C SER A 29 46.28 -46.41 -33.65
N GLU A 30 45.67 -45.32 -34.11
CA GLU A 30 46.09 -44.45 -35.22
C GLU A 30 45.87 -44.83 -36.69
N ASP A 31 45.55 -43.75 -37.40
CA ASP A 31 45.62 -43.49 -38.83
C ASP A 31 44.58 -44.11 -39.78
N GLY A 32 43.60 -43.24 -40.11
CA GLY A 32 43.63 -42.66 -41.45
C GLY A 32 42.62 -43.19 -42.48
N ALA A 33 41.96 -42.22 -43.11
CA ALA A 33 41.33 -42.27 -44.44
C ALA A 33 39.95 -42.97 -44.58
N SER A 34 38.91 -42.13 -44.46
CA SER A 34 37.88 -41.83 -45.47
C SER A 34 37.21 -42.94 -46.31
N VAL A 35 35.87 -42.80 -46.34
CA VAL A 35 34.87 -43.17 -47.38
C VAL A 35 33.99 -44.41 -47.11
N VAL A 36 32.81 -44.09 -46.54
CA VAL A 36 31.42 -44.54 -46.84
C VAL A 36 31.00 -45.98 -46.53
N PRO A 37 29.98 -46.13 -45.67
CA PRO A 37 28.94 -47.15 -45.81
C PRO A 37 27.61 -46.54 -46.28
N VAL A 38 27.01 -47.24 -47.24
CA VAL A 38 25.62 -47.15 -47.71
C VAL A 38 24.64 -47.48 -46.58
N ASP A 39 23.50 -46.77 -46.55
CA ASP A 39 22.38 -46.99 -45.62
C ASP A 39 21.84 -48.43 -45.63
N PRO A 40 21.58 -49.04 -44.46
CA PRO A 40 20.65 -50.14 -44.35
C PRO A 40 19.22 -49.60 -44.15
N VAL A 41 18.37 -49.82 -45.13
CA VAL A 41 16.91 -49.72 -44.98
C VAL A 41 16.46 -50.77 -43.95
N THR A 42 15.96 -50.33 -42.80
CA THR A 42 15.30 -51.20 -41.82
C THR A 42 14.00 -51.78 -42.40
N PRO A 43 13.81 -53.11 -42.43
CA PRO A 43 12.56 -53.73 -42.86
C PRO A 43 11.45 -53.48 -41.83
N VAL A 44 10.32 -52.96 -42.30
CA VAL A 44 9.04 -52.91 -41.58
C VAL A 44 8.48 -54.35 -41.50
N ASP A 45 8.08 -54.81 -40.31
CA ASP A 45 7.41 -56.12 -40.17
C ASP A 45 6.05 -56.04 -40.92
N PRO A 46 5.62 -57.02 -41.73
CA PRO A 46 4.39 -56.91 -42.53
C PRO A 46 3.07 -56.78 -41.74
N THR A 47 3.15 -56.75 -40.42
CA THR A 47 2.03 -56.49 -39.49
C THR A 47 2.08 -55.13 -38.82
N ASP A 48 3.13 -54.34 -39.03
CA ASP A 48 3.22 -53.00 -38.45
C ASP A 48 2.38 -52.00 -39.25
N VAL A 49 1.61 -51.18 -38.53
CA VAL A 49 0.83 -50.07 -39.06
C VAL A 49 1.64 -48.79 -38.87
N GLU A 50 1.67 -47.93 -39.89
CA GLU A 50 2.25 -46.58 -39.80
C GLU A 50 1.22 -45.62 -39.20
N GLY A 51 1.64 -44.87 -38.19
CA GLY A 51 0.87 -43.79 -37.58
C GLY A 51 1.57 -42.45 -37.85
N THR A 52 0.76 -41.44 -38.16
CA THR A 52 1.22 -40.06 -38.39
C THR A 52 0.67 -39.17 -37.28
N ALA A 53 1.53 -38.32 -36.72
CA ALA A 53 1.13 -37.26 -35.81
C ALA A 53 1.56 -35.90 -36.39
N ASN A 54 0.71 -34.89 -36.25
CA ASN A 54 0.96 -33.52 -36.71
C ASN A 54 0.79 -32.56 -35.54
N ALA A 55 1.63 -31.54 -35.47
CA ALA A 55 1.51 -30.42 -34.53
C ALA A 55 1.67 -29.08 -35.24
N GLU A 56 0.83 -28.10 -34.91
CA GLU A 56 0.90 -26.73 -35.42
C GLU A 56 1.25 -25.76 -34.29
N PHE A 57 2.52 -25.36 -34.22
CA PHE A 57 3.03 -24.45 -33.19
C PHE A 57 2.67 -23.00 -33.53
N ASN A 58 1.45 -22.57 -33.16
CA ASN A 58 0.91 -21.24 -33.49
C ASN A 58 0.27 -20.47 -32.32
N VAL A 59 0.31 -21.06 -31.11
CA VAL A 59 -0.08 -20.39 -29.87
C VAL A 59 1.17 -19.86 -29.20
N PHE A 60 1.29 -18.54 -29.11
CA PHE A 60 2.47 -17.90 -28.52
C PHE A 60 2.29 -17.73 -27.02
N ILE A 61 3.29 -18.16 -26.25
CA ILE A 61 3.37 -17.95 -24.80
C ILE A 61 4.57 -17.06 -24.55
N SER A 62 4.34 -15.94 -23.88
CA SER A 62 5.38 -15.00 -23.45
C SER A 62 5.32 -14.78 -21.95
N GLY A 63 6.44 -14.37 -21.38
CA GLY A 63 6.48 -13.94 -20.00
C GLY A 63 7.79 -13.24 -19.67
N LYS A 64 7.80 -12.62 -18.51
CA LYS A 64 9.00 -12.07 -17.90
C LYS A 64 9.29 -12.84 -16.63
N ALA A 65 10.49 -13.37 -16.57
CA ALA A 65 11.13 -13.74 -15.32
C ALA A 65 11.94 -12.52 -14.90
N VAL A 66 11.86 -12.15 -13.63
CA VAL A 66 12.48 -10.95 -13.05
C VAL A 66 13.87 -10.61 -13.61
N LYS A 67 14.09 -9.34 -13.95
CA LYS A 67 15.24 -8.87 -14.74
C LYS A 67 16.57 -9.00 -13.98
N GLY A 68 17.64 -9.31 -14.71
CA GLY A 68 19.02 -9.27 -14.22
C GLY A 68 19.57 -10.60 -13.68
N THR A 69 18.97 -11.19 -12.64
CA THR A 69 19.45 -12.48 -12.06
C THR A 69 19.08 -13.69 -12.91
N MET A 70 18.03 -13.56 -13.72
CA MET A 70 17.54 -14.62 -14.61
C MET A 70 18.01 -14.46 -16.04
N ARG A 71 19.07 -13.68 -16.33
CA ARG A 71 19.69 -13.72 -17.66
C ARG A 71 20.17 -15.14 -17.97
N ASN A 72 19.83 -15.68 -19.13
CA ASN A 72 20.17 -17.05 -19.55
C ASN A 72 19.69 -18.14 -18.55
N ALA A 73 18.62 -17.88 -17.80
CA ALA A 73 17.99 -18.85 -16.92
C ALA A 73 17.41 -20.00 -17.75
N GLU A 74 17.47 -21.21 -17.20
CA GLU A 74 16.92 -22.39 -17.85
C GLU A 74 15.39 -22.40 -17.71
N LEU A 75 14.70 -22.52 -18.84
CA LEU A 75 13.25 -22.63 -18.92
C LEU A 75 12.85 -24.07 -19.22
N THR A 76 11.95 -24.62 -18.39
CA THR A 76 11.30 -25.92 -18.61
C THR A 76 9.80 -25.73 -18.74
N VAL A 77 9.19 -26.42 -19.71
CA VAL A 77 7.76 -26.33 -20.01
C VAL A 77 7.12 -27.71 -19.94
N LYS A 78 6.07 -27.86 -19.13
CA LYS A 78 5.33 -29.11 -18.89
C LYS A 78 3.83 -28.85 -18.78
N GLU A 79 3.02 -29.90 -18.79
CA GLU A 79 1.60 -29.85 -18.41
C GLU A 79 1.45 -30.31 -16.96
N LEU A 80 0.67 -29.58 -16.16
CA LEU A 80 0.25 -30.01 -14.83
C LEU A 80 -1.09 -30.73 -14.95
N LYS A 81 -1.09 -32.04 -14.66
CA LYS A 81 -2.29 -32.86 -14.77
C LYS A 81 -2.29 -34.01 -13.76
N ASP A 82 -3.39 -34.15 -13.03
CA ASP A 82 -3.58 -35.19 -12.01
C ASP A 82 -2.43 -35.22 -10.97
N GLY A 83 -1.88 -34.05 -10.63
CA GLY A 83 -0.72 -33.91 -9.72
C GLY A 83 0.64 -34.30 -10.34
N GLU A 84 0.68 -34.71 -11.61
CA GLU A 84 1.91 -35.06 -12.32
C GLU A 84 2.31 -33.98 -13.33
N LEU A 85 3.63 -33.84 -13.54
CA LEU A 85 4.21 -32.96 -14.57
C LEU A 85 4.54 -33.77 -15.82
N ILE A 86 3.75 -33.58 -16.87
CA ILE A 86 3.81 -34.33 -18.14
C ILE A 86 4.57 -33.52 -19.19
N ASP A 87 5.45 -34.17 -19.97
CA ASP A 87 6.19 -33.50 -21.04
C ASP A 87 5.25 -33.11 -22.20
N ILE A 88 5.41 -31.88 -22.69
CA ILE A 88 4.67 -31.38 -23.86
C ILE A 88 5.60 -30.93 -24.98
N ALA A 89 5.05 -30.77 -26.18
CA ALA A 89 5.78 -30.26 -27.32
C ALA A 89 5.77 -28.72 -27.36
N PHE A 90 6.94 -28.10 -27.53
CA PHE A 90 7.08 -26.65 -27.72
C PHE A 90 8.24 -26.29 -28.66
N ARG A 91 8.22 -25.10 -29.26
CA ARG A 91 9.25 -24.59 -30.20
C ARG A 91 9.60 -23.13 -29.92
N SER A 92 10.80 -22.71 -30.30
CA SER A 92 11.22 -21.30 -30.23
C SER A 92 10.68 -20.43 -31.38
N GLU A 93 10.19 -21.05 -32.45
CA GLU A 93 9.72 -20.36 -33.66
C GLU A 93 8.36 -20.92 -34.12
N LEU A 94 7.59 -20.07 -34.79
CA LEU A 94 6.32 -20.42 -35.43
C LEU A 94 6.55 -21.49 -36.52
N GLY A 95 5.79 -22.59 -36.50
CA GLY A 95 5.93 -23.64 -37.51
C GLY A 95 4.99 -24.83 -37.36
N SER A 96 5.13 -25.83 -38.24
CA SER A 96 4.42 -27.10 -38.16
C SER A 96 5.36 -28.28 -38.33
N VAL A 97 5.04 -29.38 -37.65
CA VAL A 97 5.84 -30.62 -37.66
C VAL A 97 4.92 -31.81 -37.89
N GLU A 98 5.33 -32.72 -38.78
CA GLU A 98 4.69 -34.02 -39.03
C GLU A 98 5.74 -35.11 -38.75
N GLU A 99 5.42 -36.03 -37.86
CA GLU A 99 6.27 -37.20 -37.54
C GLU A 99 5.53 -38.50 -37.85
N LYS A 100 6.29 -39.54 -38.20
CA LYS A 100 5.76 -40.87 -38.54
C LYS A 100 6.50 -41.96 -37.81
N ALA A 101 5.75 -42.88 -37.23
CA ALA A 101 6.30 -44.05 -36.58
C ALA A 101 5.50 -45.31 -36.94
N THR A 102 6.12 -46.48 -36.79
CA THR A 102 5.48 -47.77 -37.04
C THR A 102 5.34 -48.57 -35.73
N SER A 103 4.24 -49.30 -35.61
CA SER A 103 3.99 -50.20 -34.47
C SER A 103 2.98 -51.30 -34.81
N SER A 104 2.83 -52.29 -33.95
CA SER A 104 1.87 -53.38 -34.12
C SER A 104 0.40 -52.95 -34.06
N THR A 105 0.11 -51.73 -33.62
CA THR A 105 -1.22 -51.11 -33.65
C THR A 105 -1.12 -49.65 -34.12
N GLU A 106 -2.20 -49.15 -34.74
CA GLU A 106 -2.29 -47.74 -35.17
C GLU A 106 -2.16 -46.77 -33.98
N SER A 107 -2.77 -47.10 -32.83
CA SER A 107 -2.69 -46.27 -31.61
C SER A 107 -1.26 -46.17 -31.09
N ASP A 108 -0.51 -47.28 -31.05
CA ASP A 108 0.87 -47.28 -30.58
C ASP A 108 1.80 -46.57 -31.59
N ALA A 109 1.48 -46.66 -32.88
CA ALA A 109 2.23 -45.99 -33.94
C ALA A 109 2.04 -44.46 -33.88
N ILE A 110 0.80 -43.99 -33.67
CA ILE A 110 0.51 -42.56 -33.43
C ILE A 110 1.18 -42.09 -32.14
N ALA A 111 1.10 -42.85 -31.04
CA ALA A 111 1.74 -42.47 -29.77
C ALA A 111 3.26 -42.32 -29.89
N LYS A 112 3.93 -43.19 -30.66
CA LYS A 112 5.36 -43.05 -30.97
C LYS A 112 5.65 -41.82 -31.83
N ALA A 113 4.82 -41.52 -32.82
CA ALA A 113 4.95 -40.31 -33.63
C ALA A 113 4.76 -39.04 -32.78
N THR A 114 3.79 -39.01 -31.87
CA THR A 114 3.62 -37.92 -30.89
C THR A 114 4.82 -37.78 -29.96
N ALA A 115 5.37 -38.90 -29.47
CA ALA A 115 6.58 -38.89 -28.64
C ALA A 115 7.81 -38.31 -29.38
N GLN A 116 7.92 -38.53 -30.70
CA GLN A 116 8.95 -37.89 -31.52
C GLN A 116 8.76 -36.38 -31.63
N ILE A 117 7.52 -35.89 -31.77
CA ILE A 117 7.21 -34.45 -31.76
C ILE A 117 7.62 -33.80 -30.43
N ILE A 118 7.31 -34.46 -29.30
CA ILE A 118 7.69 -34.03 -27.94
C ILE A 118 9.22 -34.02 -27.80
N ALA A 119 9.89 -35.10 -28.21
CA ALA A 119 11.36 -35.22 -28.17
C ALA A 119 12.08 -34.19 -29.07
N GLY A 120 11.39 -33.65 -30.08
CA GLY A 120 11.87 -32.56 -30.92
C GLY A 120 11.81 -31.17 -30.26
N SER A 121 11.33 -31.07 -29.02
CA SER A 121 11.36 -29.80 -28.27
C SER A 121 12.80 -29.44 -27.86
N PRO A 122 13.14 -28.14 -27.78
CA PRO A 122 14.46 -27.71 -27.35
C PRO A 122 14.87 -28.34 -26.02
N SER A 123 16.09 -28.88 -25.94
CA SER A 123 16.65 -29.46 -24.70
C SER A 123 16.91 -28.41 -23.62
N SER A 124 16.96 -27.13 -24.00
CA SER A 124 17.02 -25.98 -23.10
C SER A 124 16.47 -24.76 -23.85
N LEU A 125 15.45 -24.10 -23.30
CA LEU A 125 15.09 -22.73 -23.69
C LEU A 125 15.67 -21.80 -22.63
N GLN A 126 16.16 -20.63 -23.04
CA GLN A 126 16.76 -19.66 -22.13
C GLN A 126 16.02 -18.33 -22.21
N THR A 127 15.92 -17.66 -21.08
CA THR A 127 15.50 -16.26 -21.01
C THR A 127 16.52 -15.35 -21.67
N ALA A 128 16.04 -14.22 -22.20
CA ALA A 128 16.86 -13.17 -22.79
C ALA A 128 17.65 -12.39 -21.72
N ASP A 129 18.48 -11.44 -22.18
CA ASP A 129 19.30 -10.59 -21.32
C ASP A 129 18.48 -9.73 -20.34
N ASP A 130 17.23 -9.43 -20.70
CA ASP A 130 16.26 -8.70 -19.88
C ASP A 130 15.30 -9.61 -19.08
N GLY A 131 15.54 -10.93 -19.06
CA GLY A 131 14.71 -11.91 -18.35
C GLY A 131 13.43 -12.33 -19.08
N THR A 132 13.16 -11.78 -20.28
CA THR A 132 11.99 -12.16 -21.08
C THR A 132 12.14 -13.54 -21.71
N TYR A 133 11.03 -14.24 -21.93
CA TYR A 133 10.99 -15.49 -22.68
C TYR A 133 9.76 -15.58 -23.58
N GLY A 134 9.88 -16.36 -24.64
CA GLY A 134 8.81 -16.63 -25.59
C GLY A 134 8.97 -17.99 -26.26
N PHE A 135 7.86 -18.71 -26.42
CA PHE A 135 7.82 -20.00 -27.11
C PHE A 135 6.43 -20.26 -27.72
N TYR A 136 6.36 -21.25 -28.61
CA TYR A 136 5.15 -21.67 -29.29
C TYR A 136 4.76 -23.09 -28.88
N ILE A 137 3.49 -23.29 -28.58
CA ILE A 137 2.90 -24.61 -28.31
C ILE A 137 1.91 -24.99 -29.41
N ASP A 138 1.59 -26.28 -29.50
CA ASP A 138 0.64 -26.80 -30.47
C ASP A 138 -0.76 -26.21 -30.28
N GLN A 139 -1.40 -25.78 -31.37
CA GLN A 139 -2.76 -25.23 -31.37
C GLN A 139 -3.80 -26.20 -30.80
N SER A 140 -3.53 -27.49 -30.88
CA SER A 140 -4.43 -28.52 -30.35
C SER A 140 -4.36 -28.66 -28.82
N PHE A 141 -3.34 -28.09 -28.17
CA PHE A 141 -3.18 -28.16 -26.72
C PHE A 141 -4.26 -27.37 -25.99
N SER A 142 -4.81 -27.97 -24.94
CA SER A 142 -5.67 -27.29 -23.96
C SER A 142 -5.48 -27.95 -22.60
N GLY A 143 -5.23 -27.14 -21.57
CA GLY A 143 -4.89 -27.61 -20.23
C GLY A 143 -4.01 -26.60 -19.49
N ALA A 144 -3.53 -27.00 -18.32
CA ALA A 144 -2.67 -26.18 -17.47
C ALA A 144 -1.20 -26.33 -17.84
N LEU A 145 -0.64 -25.26 -18.40
CA LEU A 145 0.76 -25.15 -18.75
C LEU A 145 1.58 -24.78 -17.51
N TYR A 146 2.55 -25.62 -17.14
CA TYR A 146 3.47 -25.41 -16.03
C TYR A 146 4.83 -24.96 -16.58
N ILE A 147 5.26 -23.77 -16.18
CA ILE A 147 6.53 -23.17 -16.62
C ILE A 147 7.44 -23.01 -15.40
N THR A 148 8.65 -23.55 -15.50
CA THR A 148 9.70 -23.37 -14.50
C THR A 148 10.82 -22.54 -15.09
N VAL A 149 11.23 -21.50 -14.35
CA VAL A 149 12.42 -20.70 -14.66
C VAL A 149 13.44 -20.92 -13.54
N LYS A 150 14.64 -21.38 -13.90
CA LYS A 150 15.68 -21.75 -12.95
C LYS A 150 17.00 -21.04 -13.23
N THR A 151 17.58 -20.44 -12.19
CA THR A 151 18.92 -19.84 -12.23
C THR A 151 19.94 -20.71 -11.49
N THR A 152 21.22 -20.52 -11.81
CA THR A 152 22.34 -21.01 -11.00
C THR A 152 23.33 -19.89 -10.75
N LYS A 153 24.04 -19.91 -9.62
CA LYS A 153 25.15 -18.97 -9.30
C LYS A 153 26.20 -18.81 -10.39
N THR A 154 26.32 -19.77 -11.30
CA THR A 154 27.28 -19.76 -12.41
C THR A 154 26.74 -19.19 -13.73
N SER A 155 25.42 -18.99 -13.85
CA SER A 155 24.76 -18.61 -15.11
C SER A 155 24.22 -17.18 -15.16
N GLY A 156 24.16 -16.46 -14.04
CA GLY A 156 23.63 -15.09 -13.95
C GLY A 156 24.68 -14.03 -13.57
N PHE A 157 24.48 -12.79 -14.03
CA PHE A 157 25.15 -11.61 -13.48
C PHE A 157 24.39 -11.20 -12.22
N ILE A 158 25.05 -11.17 -11.06
CA ILE A 158 24.43 -10.69 -9.81
C ILE A 158 24.83 -9.21 -9.68
N LYS A 159 23.88 -8.31 -10.01
CA LYS A 159 24.02 -6.85 -9.87
C LYS A 159 23.43 -6.40 -8.53
N CYS A 160 23.88 -5.24 -8.06
CA CYS A 160 23.77 -4.75 -6.69
C CYS A 160 22.34 -4.49 -6.22
N ASP A 161 22.10 -4.74 -4.94
CA ASP A 161 20.87 -4.38 -4.22
C ASP A 161 20.86 -2.87 -3.91
N ALA A 162 19.69 -2.23 -4.06
CA ALA A 162 19.43 -0.83 -3.70
C ALA A 162 19.61 -0.53 -2.20
N ILE A 163 19.41 -1.52 -1.34
CA ILE A 163 19.42 -1.40 0.12
C ILE A 163 20.70 -1.98 0.73
N LEU A 164 21.23 -3.09 0.19
CA LEU A 164 22.34 -3.84 0.83
C LEU A 164 23.71 -3.67 0.15
N GLY A 165 23.78 -3.00 -1.00
CA GLY A 165 25.03 -2.86 -1.77
C GLY A 165 25.49 -4.15 -2.45
N CYS A 166 26.67 -4.11 -3.11
CA CYS A 166 27.06 -5.13 -4.09
C CYS A 166 27.72 -6.40 -3.52
N GLY A 167 28.01 -6.50 -2.22
CA GLY A 167 28.95 -7.51 -1.70
C GLY A 167 30.36 -7.46 -2.35
N ASP A 168 31.27 -8.33 -1.92
CA ASP A 168 32.66 -8.37 -2.42
C ASP A 168 32.79 -9.22 -3.70
N PHE A 169 32.83 -8.60 -4.88
CA PHE A 169 33.06 -9.32 -6.16
C PHE A 169 34.03 -8.61 -7.12
N SER A 170 34.71 -9.38 -7.97
CA SER A 170 35.71 -8.89 -8.93
C SER A 170 35.03 -8.30 -10.19
N ALA A 171 35.30 -7.02 -10.47
CA ALA A 171 34.72 -6.25 -11.58
C ALA A 171 34.79 -6.95 -12.95
N ALA A 172 33.69 -6.92 -13.70
CA ALA A 172 33.61 -7.35 -15.09
C ALA A 172 33.64 -6.17 -16.09
N SER A 173 33.84 -6.51 -17.37
CA SER A 173 34.41 -5.66 -18.43
C SER A 173 33.68 -4.36 -18.81
N ASN A 174 34.48 -3.44 -19.33
CA ASN A 174 34.19 -2.14 -19.97
C ASN A 174 33.29 -2.13 -21.23
N LEU A 175 32.57 -3.22 -21.52
CA LEU A 175 31.52 -3.31 -22.55
C LEU A 175 30.10 -3.35 -21.95
N ASP A 176 29.99 -3.21 -20.64
CA ASP A 176 28.71 -3.09 -19.94
C ASP A 176 28.13 -1.69 -20.13
N VAL A 177 26.98 -1.59 -20.78
CA VAL A 177 26.18 -0.34 -20.84
C VAL A 177 25.61 0.06 -19.48
N ASN A 178 25.74 -0.81 -18.47
CA ASN A 178 25.40 -0.59 -17.06
C ASN A 178 26.63 -0.41 -16.16
N ALA A 179 27.78 0.02 -16.69
CA ALA A 179 29.02 0.29 -15.93
C ALA A 179 28.91 1.41 -14.86
N ASN A 180 27.72 1.96 -14.62
CA ASN A 180 27.45 2.85 -13.49
C ASN A 180 26.65 2.08 -12.44
N LEU A 181 27.08 2.27 -11.19
CA LEU A 181 26.52 1.81 -9.92
C LEU A 181 25.03 2.19 -9.72
N LYS A 182 24.11 1.86 -10.63
CA LYS A 182 22.69 2.22 -10.51
C LYS A 182 22.02 1.47 -9.35
N VAL A 183 21.18 2.18 -8.61
CA VAL A 183 20.30 1.66 -7.57
C VAL A 183 19.09 1.05 -8.24
N ASP A 184 18.82 -0.22 -7.94
CA ASP A 184 17.77 -0.96 -8.59
C ASP A 184 16.67 -1.43 -7.62
N PHE A 185 15.46 -0.83 -7.68
CA PHE A 185 14.27 -1.22 -6.90
C PHE A 185 13.47 -2.34 -7.57
N ASP A 186 14.13 -3.44 -7.93
CA ASP A 186 13.44 -4.61 -8.50
C ASP A 186 13.32 -5.72 -7.45
N GLU A 187 12.64 -6.80 -7.81
CA GLU A 187 12.88 -8.10 -7.20
C GLU A 187 14.32 -8.56 -7.58
N TRP A 188 15.28 -8.63 -6.66
CA TRP A 188 16.65 -9.11 -6.95
C TRP A 188 17.02 -10.33 -6.10
N TYR A 189 17.73 -11.29 -6.68
CA TYR A 189 17.96 -12.59 -6.06
C TYR A 189 19.46 -12.95 -6.01
N GLN A 190 20.06 -12.95 -4.82
CA GLN A 190 21.49 -13.23 -4.62
C GLN A 190 21.87 -14.73 -4.65
N ASP A 191 20.88 -15.63 -4.81
CA ASP A 191 21.05 -17.08 -4.66
C ASP A 191 20.48 -17.87 -5.86
N ASP A 192 20.75 -19.19 -5.90
CA ASP A 192 20.03 -20.09 -6.80
C ASP A 192 18.52 -19.93 -6.57
N LEU A 193 17.74 -19.81 -7.65
CA LEU A 193 16.31 -19.56 -7.57
C LEU A 193 15.53 -20.42 -8.57
N THR A 194 14.41 -20.96 -8.12
CA THR A 194 13.42 -21.63 -8.97
C THR A 194 12.05 -20.96 -8.85
N LEU A 195 11.62 -20.26 -9.89
CA LEU A 195 10.27 -19.68 -9.98
C LEU A 195 9.38 -20.55 -10.85
N ASN A 196 8.09 -20.62 -10.48
CA ASN A 196 7.09 -21.40 -11.19
C ASN A 196 5.85 -20.55 -11.50
N VAL A 197 5.20 -20.86 -12.60
CA VAL A 197 3.92 -20.27 -13.00
C VAL A 197 3.07 -21.32 -13.71
N VAL A 198 1.78 -21.30 -13.46
CA VAL A 198 0.78 -22.13 -14.13
C VAL A 198 -0.17 -21.23 -14.93
N LYS A 199 -0.36 -21.56 -16.21
CA LYS A 199 -1.26 -20.82 -17.12
C LYS A 199 -2.28 -21.75 -17.75
N GLU A 200 -3.56 -21.41 -17.71
CA GLU A 200 -4.60 -22.14 -18.44
C GLU A 200 -4.56 -21.81 -19.93
N ILE A 201 -4.47 -22.85 -20.77
CA ILE A 201 -4.63 -22.74 -22.22
C ILE A 201 -6.00 -23.26 -22.65
N THR A 202 -6.84 -22.35 -23.16
CA THR A 202 -8.21 -22.67 -23.58
C THR A 202 -8.27 -23.24 -24.99
N ALA A 203 -9.09 -24.29 -25.16
CA ALA A 203 -9.23 -25.03 -26.42
C ALA A 203 -9.61 -24.13 -27.61
N GLN A 204 -8.92 -24.31 -28.73
CA GLN A 204 -9.17 -23.55 -29.95
C GLN A 204 -10.22 -24.22 -30.84
N GLN A 205 -11.15 -23.43 -31.41
CA GLN A 205 -12.01 -23.93 -32.48
C GLN A 205 -11.21 -24.04 -33.79
N ALA A 206 -11.13 -25.25 -34.34
CA ALA A 206 -10.30 -25.67 -35.48
C ALA A 206 -10.56 -24.97 -36.85
N ASN A 207 -11.19 -23.80 -36.90
CA ASN A 207 -11.69 -23.20 -38.14
C ASN A 207 -11.16 -21.79 -38.49
N ARG A 208 -10.17 -21.26 -37.77
CA ARG A 208 -9.51 -20.00 -38.18
C ARG A 208 -8.26 -20.29 -39.01
N LYS A 209 -8.43 -20.35 -40.34
CA LYS A 209 -7.31 -20.14 -41.26
C LYS A 209 -6.76 -18.74 -41.03
N SER A 210 -5.50 -18.65 -40.61
CA SER A 210 -4.68 -17.44 -40.48
C SER A 210 -4.89 -16.47 -41.65
N LYS A 211 -5.35 -15.24 -41.35
CA LYS A 211 -5.18 -14.06 -42.23
C LYS A 211 -5.04 -12.79 -41.40
N GLY A 212 -3.80 -12.40 -41.16
CA GLY A 212 -3.37 -11.14 -40.55
C GLY A 212 -1.84 -11.12 -40.49
N ALA A 213 -1.22 -9.95 -40.57
CA ALA A 213 0.19 -9.76 -40.97
C ALA A 213 1.29 -10.37 -40.06
N GLU A 214 0.95 -11.02 -38.93
CA GLU A 214 1.92 -11.60 -37.99
C GLU A 214 1.62 -13.06 -37.55
N GLY A 215 0.73 -13.78 -38.23
CA GLY A 215 0.71 -15.26 -38.18
C GLY A 215 0.30 -15.97 -36.87
N THR A 216 0.05 -15.29 -35.74
CA THR A 216 -0.43 -15.92 -34.48
C THR A 216 -1.97 -15.91 -34.37
N THR A 217 -2.55 -16.95 -33.74
CA THR A 217 -4.02 -17.06 -33.53
C THR A 217 -4.46 -16.63 -32.12
N LYS A 218 -3.58 -16.77 -31.11
CA LYS A 218 -3.69 -16.28 -29.73
C LYS A 218 -2.29 -16.12 -29.09
N ALA A 219 -2.16 -15.18 -28.16
CA ALA A 219 -0.99 -15.00 -27.30
C ALA A 219 -1.40 -15.06 -25.82
N TYR A 220 -0.56 -15.64 -24.97
CA TYR A 220 -0.77 -15.70 -23.52
C TYR A 220 0.45 -15.13 -22.78
N THR A 221 0.20 -14.38 -21.71
CA THR A 221 1.23 -13.89 -20.79
C THR A 221 1.26 -14.75 -19.53
N ALA A 222 2.45 -15.19 -19.13
CA ALA A 222 2.68 -15.92 -17.88
C ALA A 222 4.01 -15.45 -17.28
N ASN A 223 3.99 -14.44 -16.43
CA ASN A 223 5.17 -13.97 -15.69
C ASN A 223 5.52 -14.95 -14.55
N ALA A 224 6.80 -15.08 -14.23
CA ALA A 224 7.27 -15.94 -13.14
C ALA A 224 7.81 -15.07 -12.00
N THR A 225 7.13 -15.09 -10.85
CA THR A 225 7.42 -14.29 -9.64
C THR A 225 7.37 -15.17 -8.38
N ILE A 226 7.71 -14.62 -7.21
CA ILE A 226 7.48 -15.30 -5.92
C ILE A 226 5.99 -15.61 -5.76
N PHE A 227 5.11 -14.65 -6.06
CA PHE A 227 3.68 -14.83 -5.88
C PHE A 227 3.09 -15.90 -6.81
N THR A 228 3.52 -15.98 -8.07
CA THR A 228 3.08 -17.05 -8.97
C THR A 228 3.59 -18.41 -8.50
N SER A 229 4.77 -18.45 -7.87
CA SER A 229 5.33 -19.68 -7.30
C SER A 229 4.54 -20.16 -6.07
N LEU A 230 3.98 -19.24 -5.28
CA LEU A 230 3.07 -19.55 -4.17
C LEU A 230 1.69 -19.99 -4.68
N ALA A 231 1.12 -19.29 -5.67
CA ALA A 231 -0.13 -19.69 -6.29
C ALA A 231 -0.02 -21.07 -6.97
N THR A 232 1.12 -21.36 -7.59
CA THR A 232 1.43 -22.66 -8.21
C THR A 232 1.47 -23.79 -7.18
N GLU A 233 1.79 -23.53 -5.93
CA GLU A 233 1.72 -24.53 -4.84
C GLU A 233 0.25 -24.92 -4.57
N LEU A 234 -0.65 -23.94 -4.47
CA LEU A 234 -2.08 -24.18 -4.30
C LEU A 234 -2.67 -24.94 -5.49
N LEU A 235 -2.31 -24.55 -6.73
CA LEU A 235 -2.78 -25.20 -7.95
C LEU A 235 -2.28 -26.65 -8.09
N GLN A 236 -1.06 -26.94 -7.65
CA GLN A 236 -0.58 -28.32 -7.58
C GLN A 236 -1.44 -29.15 -6.61
N SER A 237 -1.76 -28.61 -5.42
CA SER A 237 -2.64 -29.31 -4.47
C SER A 237 -4.05 -29.56 -5.04
N GLU A 238 -4.62 -28.60 -5.76
CA GLU A 238 -5.90 -28.80 -6.47
C GLU A 238 -5.81 -29.91 -7.52
N SER A 239 -4.73 -29.94 -8.30
CA SER A 239 -4.49 -30.98 -9.30
C SER A 239 -4.31 -32.37 -8.69
N GLU A 240 -3.56 -32.48 -7.58
CA GLU A 240 -3.39 -33.73 -6.83
C GLU A 240 -4.71 -34.28 -6.28
N ASN A 241 -5.64 -33.38 -5.93
CA ASN A 241 -6.99 -33.74 -5.49
C ASN A 241 -7.92 -34.13 -6.65
N GLY A 242 -7.43 -34.11 -7.89
CA GLY A 242 -8.20 -34.45 -9.10
C GLY A 242 -9.10 -33.33 -9.60
N ASN A 243 -8.93 -32.10 -9.10
CA ASN A 243 -9.65 -30.93 -9.60
C ASN A 243 -9.00 -30.40 -10.88
N ALA A 244 -9.84 -29.89 -11.80
CA ALA A 244 -9.35 -29.25 -13.01
C ALA A 244 -8.73 -27.89 -12.68
N ILE A 245 -7.63 -27.56 -13.35
CA ILE A 245 -6.98 -26.25 -13.24
C ILE A 245 -7.55 -25.35 -14.35
N ASP A 246 -8.70 -24.76 -14.05
CA ASP A 246 -9.41 -23.79 -14.89
C ASP A 246 -9.25 -22.35 -14.35
N SER A 247 -9.86 -21.38 -15.02
CA SER A 247 -9.81 -19.97 -14.63
C SER A 247 -10.34 -19.70 -13.22
N ALA A 248 -11.30 -20.49 -12.74
CA ALA A 248 -11.81 -20.38 -11.38
C ALA A 248 -10.76 -20.84 -10.35
N ALA A 249 -10.09 -21.97 -10.61
CA ALA A 249 -9.00 -22.46 -9.78
C ALA A 249 -7.82 -21.46 -9.74
N ILE A 250 -7.43 -20.89 -10.89
CA ILE A 250 -6.36 -19.88 -10.99
C ILE A 250 -6.73 -18.61 -10.22
N SER A 251 -7.96 -18.11 -10.39
CA SER A 251 -8.45 -16.94 -9.66
C SER A 251 -8.41 -17.18 -8.15
N LYS A 252 -8.92 -18.33 -7.71
CA LYS A 252 -8.95 -18.67 -6.29
C LYS A 252 -7.55 -18.81 -5.71
N ALA A 253 -6.62 -19.45 -6.41
CA ALA A 253 -5.23 -19.58 -5.97
C ALA A 253 -4.52 -18.22 -5.91
N SER A 254 -4.76 -17.36 -6.90
CA SER A 254 -4.22 -15.99 -6.94
C SER A 254 -4.76 -15.16 -5.77
N LEU A 255 -6.08 -15.15 -5.58
CA LEU A 255 -6.72 -14.43 -4.47
C LEU A 255 -6.28 -14.95 -3.10
N SER A 256 -6.20 -16.27 -2.94
CA SER A 256 -5.73 -16.88 -1.69
C SER A 256 -4.28 -16.49 -1.39
N THR A 257 -3.43 -16.44 -2.42
CA THR A 257 -2.02 -16.02 -2.26
C THR A 257 -1.93 -14.56 -1.80
N LEU A 258 -2.72 -13.67 -2.43
CA LEU A 258 -2.77 -12.25 -2.06
C LEU A 258 -3.30 -12.06 -0.64
N LEU A 259 -4.42 -12.70 -0.27
CA LEU A 259 -4.99 -12.61 1.08
C LEU A 259 -4.04 -13.14 2.16
N LEU A 260 -3.47 -14.33 1.94
CA LEU A 260 -2.64 -14.98 2.94
C LEU A 260 -1.32 -14.25 3.19
N LEU A 261 -0.76 -13.60 2.17
CA LEU A 261 0.55 -12.94 2.26
C LEU A 261 0.44 -11.43 2.50
N LEU A 262 -0.49 -10.75 1.83
CA LEU A 262 -0.63 -9.29 1.91
C LEU A 262 -1.74 -8.85 2.86
N GLY A 263 -2.74 -9.70 3.13
CA GLY A 263 -3.90 -9.34 3.92
C GLY A 263 -5.04 -8.73 3.08
N PRO A 264 -6.22 -8.51 3.68
CA PRO A 264 -7.43 -8.10 2.96
C PRO A 264 -7.30 -6.74 2.27
N ASP A 265 -6.71 -5.75 2.93
CA ASP A 265 -6.62 -4.38 2.41
C ASP A 265 -5.63 -4.29 1.25
N ALA A 266 -4.46 -4.92 1.36
CA ALA A 266 -3.51 -4.99 0.26
C ALA A 266 -3.99 -5.88 -0.89
N ALA A 267 -4.71 -6.96 -0.63
CA ALA A 267 -5.29 -7.82 -1.67
C ALA A 267 -6.35 -7.07 -2.49
N LYS A 268 -7.08 -6.14 -1.85
CA LYS A 268 -7.98 -5.20 -2.52
C LYS A 268 -7.19 -4.26 -3.45
N GLU A 269 -6.15 -3.61 -2.95
CA GLU A 269 -5.32 -2.74 -3.80
C GLU A 269 -4.65 -3.50 -4.98
N ALA A 270 -4.35 -4.80 -4.79
CA ALA A 270 -3.81 -5.68 -5.82
C ALA A 270 -4.86 -6.43 -6.66
N ILE A 271 -6.15 -6.03 -6.62
CA ILE A 271 -7.24 -6.80 -7.25
C ILE A 271 -7.11 -6.97 -8.77
N LEU A 272 -6.40 -6.05 -9.45
CA LEU A 272 -6.08 -6.17 -10.87
C LEU A 272 -5.30 -7.46 -11.19
N LEU A 273 -4.66 -8.07 -10.20
CA LEU A 273 -3.87 -9.29 -10.30
C LEU A 273 -4.55 -10.49 -9.61
N ALA A 274 -5.65 -10.28 -8.92
CA ALA A 274 -6.35 -11.33 -8.18
C ALA A 274 -7.03 -12.37 -9.09
N GLY A 275 -7.34 -12.02 -10.34
CA GLY A 275 -7.91 -12.96 -11.30
C GLY A 275 -6.90 -13.97 -11.84
N ASP A 276 -5.67 -13.53 -12.09
CA ASP A 276 -4.55 -14.38 -12.48
C ASP A 276 -3.25 -13.62 -12.23
N ILE A 277 -2.56 -13.92 -11.14
CA ILE A 277 -1.37 -13.15 -10.73
C ILE A 277 -0.21 -13.26 -11.73
N SER A 278 -0.25 -14.21 -12.67
CA SER A 278 0.76 -14.36 -13.73
C SER A 278 0.70 -13.28 -14.80
N ILE A 279 -0.38 -12.49 -14.87
CA ILE A 279 -0.50 -11.43 -15.87
C ILE A 279 0.25 -10.14 -15.48
N GLY A 280 0.68 -10.01 -14.22
CA GLY A 280 1.44 -8.86 -13.73
C GLY A 280 2.57 -9.24 -12.76
N GLY A 281 3.01 -8.28 -11.95
CA GLY A 281 3.98 -8.51 -10.86
C GLY A 281 5.47 -8.50 -11.23
N ALA A 282 5.86 -8.27 -12.48
CA ALA A 282 7.27 -8.23 -12.92
C ALA A 282 7.70 -6.83 -13.40
N VAL A 283 7.40 -5.79 -12.62
CA VAL A 283 7.74 -4.39 -12.92
C VAL A 283 9.15 -4.06 -12.42
N ASP A 284 9.94 -3.37 -13.25
CA ASP A 284 11.30 -2.89 -12.96
C ASP A 284 11.26 -1.37 -12.77
N PHE A 285 11.56 -0.87 -11.56
CA PHE A 285 11.45 0.57 -11.23
C PHE A 285 12.60 1.41 -11.78
N THR A 286 13.72 0.81 -12.19
CA THR A 286 14.83 1.53 -12.82
C THR A 286 14.65 1.73 -14.32
N ASN A 287 13.77 0.93 -14.88
CA ASN A 287 13.44 0.96 -16.29
C ASN A 287 11.97 0.63 -16.52
N VAL A 288 11.14 1.46 -15.88
CA VAL A 288 9.70 1.52 -16.13
C VAL A 288 9.48 1.85 -17.60
N GLY A 289 8.88 0.91 -18.32
CA GLY A 289 8.47 1.09 -19.71
C GLY A 289 7.10 1.75 -19.80
N SER A 290 6.73 2.12 -21.02
CA SER A 290 5.36 2.54 -21.40
C SER A 290 4.34 1.40 -21.42
N GLU A 291 4.68 0.25 -20.85
CA GLU A 291 3.81 -0.91 -20.71
C GLU A 291 3.63 -1.28 -19.23
N ASP A 292 4.35 -0.62 -18.32
CA ASP A 292 4.30 -0.88 -16.88
C ASP A 292 3.35 0.12 -16.20
N VAL A 293 2.44 -0.39 -15.38
CA VAL A 293 1.49 0.43 -14.60
C VAL A 293 1.91 0.40 -13.14
N ILE A 294 2.22 1.58 -12.58
CA ILE A 294 2.55 1.73 -11.16
C ILE A 294 1.30 2.17 -10.40
N ASN A 295 0.84 1.35 -9.46
CA ASN A 295 -0.26 1.66 -8.54
C ASN A 295 0.02 1.08 -7.15
N ALA A 296 -0.84 1.38 -6.17
CA ALA A 296 -0.67 0.97 -4.78
C ALA A 296 -0.48 -0.56 -4.62
N GLY A 297 -1.30 -1.37 -5.30
CA GLY A 297 -1.16 -2.84 -5.27
C GLY A 297 0.16 -3.34 -5.87
N THR A 298 0.63 -2.75 -6.96
CA THR A 298 1.91 -3.09 -7.58
C THR A 298 3.08 -2.71 -6.65
N LEU A 299 3.02 -1.53 -6.03
CA LEU A 299 4.00 -1.10 -5.03
C LEU A 299 4.00 -2.02 -3.80
N ALA A 300 2.83 -2.46 -3.33
CA ALA A 300 2.71 -3.37 -2.19
C ALA A 300 3.33 -4.75 -2.49
N LEU A 301 3.07 -5.30 -3.68
CA LEU A 301 3.68 -6.55 -4.13
C LEU A 301 5.20 -6.45 -4.20
N ILE A 302 5.72 -5.35 -4.76
CA ILE A 302 7.16 -5.11 -4.88
C ILE A 302 7.80 -4.93 -3.52
N ASN A 303 7.16 -4.19 -2.63
CA ASN A 303 7.62 -4.02 -1.26
C ASN A 303 7.76 -5.35 -0.54
N VAL A 304 6.73 -6.19 -0.59
CA VAL A 304 6.76 -7.52 0.04
C VAL A 304 7.82 -8.42 -0.61
N ALA A 305 7.97 -8.40 -1.94
CA ALA A 305 8.97 -9.21 -2.61
C ALA A 305 10.41 -8.77 -2.31
N SER A 306 10.69 -7.47 -2.28
CA SER A 306 11.98 -6.90 -1.86
C SER A 306 12.28 -7.25 -0.40
N THR A 307 11.27 -7.18 0.46
CA THR A 307 11.41 -7.55 1.88
C THR A 307 11.75 -9.02 2.07
N ILE A 308 11.10 -9.93 1.33
CA ILE A 308 11.39 -11.37 1.37
C ILE A 308 12.87 -11.64 1.04
N GLN A 309 13.44 -10.86 0.14
CA GLN A 309 14.85 -10.97 -0.25
C GLN A 309 15.79 -10.45 0.84
N ASN A 310 15.48 -9.30 1.43
CA ASN A 310 16.23 -8.73 2.55
C ASN A 310 16.28 -9.69 3.74
N ILE A 311 15.18 -10.39 4.02
CA ILE A 311 15.15 -11.43 5.05
C ILE A 311 16.08 -12.59 4.67
N ALA A 312 16.05 -13.02 3.40
CA ALA A 312 16.90 -14.12 2.94
C ALA A 312 18.41 -13.80 3.03
N SER A 313 18.82 -12.54 2.83
CA SER A 313 20.21 -12.10 2.82
C SER A 313 20.77 -11.73 4.20
N SER A 314 19.92 -11.34 5.16
CA SER A 314 20.32 -10.84 6.49
C SER A 314 20.44 -11.92 7.57
N SER A 315 19.74 -13.06 7.45
CA SER A 315 19.84 -14.15 8.43
C SER A 315 20.97 -15.15 8.15
N ASP A 316 21.82 -15.37 9.16
CA ASP A 316 22.89 -16.39 9.14
C ASP A 316 22.31 -17.79 8.82
N GLY A 317 22.44 -18.22 7.56
CA GLY A 317 22.12 -19.58 7.11
C GLY A 317 20.78 -19.77 6.37
N SER A 318 20.02 -18.71 6.08
CA SER A 318 18.84 -18.78 5.19
C SER A 318 19.24 -18.58 3.73
N SER A 319 18.67 -19.37 2.82
CA SER A 319 18.64 -19.05 1.38
C SER A 319 17.28 -18.51 1.00
N LEU A 320 17.21 -17.77 -0.10
CA LEU A 320 15.94 -17.32 -0.68
C LEU A 320 14.99 -18.50 -0.97
N ASP A 321 15.51 -19.59 -1.52
CA ASP A 321 14.77 -20.84 -1.70
C ASP A 321 14.18 -21.37 -0.37
N SER A 322 14.91 -21.25 0.74
CA SER A 322 14.42 -21.65 2.07
C SER A 322 13.27 -20.75 2.55
N VAL A 323 13.35 -19.45 2.31
CA VAL A 323 12.30 -18.49 2.66
C VAL A 323 11.03 -18.76 1.83
N ILE A 324 11.16 -18.90 0.51
CA ILE A 324 10.05 -19.22 -0.40
C ILE A 324 9.40 -20.56 -0.02
N ASN A 325 10.19 -21.60 0.30
CA ASN A 325 9.63 -22.89 0.73
C ASN A 325 8.89 -22.81 2.08
N THR A 326 9.33 -21.92 2.97
CA THR A 326 8.61 -21.65 4.24
C THR A 326 7.28 -20.96 3.96
N LEU A 327 7.26 -19.97 3.05
CA LEU A 327 6.03 -19.31 2.62
C LEU A 327 5.07 -20.27 1.93
N LYS A 328 5.55 -21.15 1.04
CA LYS A 328 4.75 -22.24 0.44
C LYS A 328 4.08 -23.10 1.51
N THR A 329 4.83 -23.45 2.55
CA THR A 329 4.28 -24.22 3.69
C THR A 329 3.16 -23.45 4.40
N GLY A 330 3.31 -22.15 4.59
CA GLY A 330 2.27 -21.30 5.20
C GLY A 330 1.02 -21.17 4.33
N VAL A 331 1.20 -20.91 3.03
CA VAL A 331 0.12 -20.77 2.05
C VAL A 331 -0.66 -22.08 1.89
N SER A 332 0.01 -23.22 1.72
CA SER A 332 -0.65 -24.54 1.69
C SER A 332 -1.29 -24.92 3.02
N GLY A 333 -0.76 -24.39 4.13
CA GLY A 333 -1.35 -24.53 5.46
C GLY A 333 -2.58 -23.64 5.69
N GLY A 334 -2.90 -22.75 4.75
CA GLY A 334 -4.02 -21.81 4.83
C GLY A 334 -3.80 -20.64 5.78
N ALA A 335 -2.58 -20.43 6.29
CA ALA A 335 -2.24 -19.32 7.18
C ALA A 335 -0.73 -19.03 7.18
N VAL A 336 -0.37 -17.79 6.82
CA VAL A 336 0.98 -17.23 7.04
C VAL A 336 0.99 -16.46 8.36
N LYS A 337 0.16 -15.41 8.49
CA LYS A 337 -0.15 -14.77 9.76
C LYS A 337 -0.97 -15.71 10.64
N GLY A 338 -0.66 -15.77 11.94
CA GLY A 338 -1.35 -16.66 12.89
C GLY A 338 -1.11 -18.16 12.64
N SER A 339 -0.12 -18.53 11.83
CA SER A 339 0.20 -19.93 11.53
C SER A 339 0.55 -20.71 12.80
N SER A 340 0.03 -21.95 12.90
CA SER A 340 0.43 -22.88 13.97
C SER A 340 1.85 -23.44 13.79
N ASN A 341 2.43 -23.28 12.59
CA ASN A 341 3.82 -23.63 12.33
C ASN A 341 4.73 -22.49 12.80
N GLN A 342 5.53 -22.74 13.85
CA GLN A 342 6.42 -21.74 14.45
C GLN A 342 7.41 -21.12 13.46
N THR A 343 7.86 -21.86 12.45
CA THR A 343 8.79 -21.35 11.43
C THR A 343 8.10 -20.36 10.50
N VAL A 344 6.86 -20.66 10.12
CA VAL A 344 6.02 -19.77 9.29
C VAL A 344 5.64 -18.52 10.08
N ALA A 345 5.22 -18.69 11.34
CA ALA A 345 4.85 -17.56 12.20
C ALA A 345 6.03 -16.61 12.47
N ALA A 346 7.24 -17.14 12.70
CA ALA A 346 8.43 -16.32 12.88
C ALA A 346 8.81 -15.55 11.60
N LEU A 347 8.73 -16.21 10.44
CA LEU A 347 8.96 -15.55 9.16
C LEU A 347 7.91 -14.46 8.89
N ALA A 348 6.64 -14.71 9.19
CA ALA A 348 5.55 -13.74 9.01
C ALA A 348 5.76 -12.48 9.88
N ALA A 349 6.16 -12.64 11.15
CA ALA A 349 6.46 -11.51 12.02
C ALA A 349 7.65 -10.68 11.52
N THR A 350 8.69 -11.34 11.02
CA THR A 350 9.86 -10.66 10.43
C THR A 350 9.49 -9.93 9.14
N LEU A 351 8.68 -10.56 8.29
CA LEU A 351 8.17 -9.97 7.05
C LEU A 351 7.33 -8.73 7.31
N GLN A 352 6.46 -8.75 8.33
CA GLN A 352 5.68 -7.59 8.74
C GLN A 352 6.57 -6.40 9.11
N GLU A 353 7.53 -6.62 10.01
CA GLU A 353 8.40 -5.54 10.51
C GLU A 353 9.21 -4.90 9.38
N GLU A 354 9.82 -5.71 8.52
CA GLU A 354 10.71 -5.23 7.45
C GLU A 354 9.93 -4.61 6.27
N ALA A 355 8.69 -5.06 6.00
CA ALA A 355 7.87 -4.48 4.94
C ALA A 355 7.37 -3.08 5.31
N THR A 356 7.03 -2.84 6.58
CA THR A 356 6.64 -1.51 7.09
C THR A 356 7.81 -0.53 7.02
N LYS A 357 9.03 -0.99 7.36
CA LYS A 357 10.26 -0.19 7.21
C LYS A 357 10.52 0.16 5.75
N THR A 358 10.47 -0.83 4.85
CA THR A 358 10.72 -0.65 3.42
C THR A 358 9.67 0.25 2.75
N ALA A 359 8.40 0.19 3.18
CA ALA A 359 7.35 1.12 2.71
C ALA A 359 7.68 2.59 2.96
N THR A 360 8.34 2.91 4.08
CA THR A 360 8.75 4.27 4.41
C THR A 360 9.77 4.81 3.42
N VAL A 361 10.61 3.94 2.86
CA VAL A 361 11.53 4.30 1.76
C VAL A 361 10.77 4.60 0.47
N PHE A 362 9.75 3.82 0.11
CA PHE A 362 8.94 4.12 -1.08
C PHE A 362 8.22 5.47 -0.99
N VAL A 363 7.65 5.80 0.18
CA VAL A 363 7.04 7.12 0.43
C VAL A 363 8.07 8.24 0.31
N ALA A 364 9.26 8.06 0.88
CA ALA A 364 10.35 9.03 0.74
C ALA A 364 10.78 9.21 -0.72
N ILE A 365 10.85 8.14 -1.51
CA ILE A 365 11.18 8.21 -2.93
C ILE A 365 10.10 8.94 -3.72
N ALA A 366 8.82 8.61 -3.48
CA ALA A 366 7.69 9.25 -4.16
C ALA A 366 7.71 10.78 -3.96
N SER A 367 8.04 11.21 -2.73
CA SER A 367 8.17 12.63 -2.35
C SER A 367 9.20 13.41 -3.17
N GLY A 368 10.19 12.72 -3.74
CA GLY A 368 11.31 13.31 -4.45
C GLY A 368 12.31 14.08 -3.58
N ASP A 369 12.15 14.07 -2.24
CA ASP A 369 13.06 14.72 -1.29
C ASP A 369 14.27 13.84 -0.98
N VAL A 370 15.43 14.23 -1.51
CA VAL A 370 16.71 13.52 -1.32
C VAL A 370 17.06 13.35 0.16
N GLU A 371 16.77 14.33 1.03
CA GLU A 371 17.07 14.20 2.46
C GLU A 371 16.11 13.24 3.17
N ALA A 372 14.82 13.25 2.79
CA ALA A 372 13.87 12.25 3.26
C ALA A 372 14.29 10.84 2.83
N ILE A 373 14.72 10.67 1.57
CA ILE A 373 15.23 9.39 1.06
C ILE A 373 16.47 8.95 1.85
N LYS A 374 17.44 9.83 2.10
CA LYS A 374 18.63 9.51 2.90
C LYS A 374 18.27 9.07 4.31
N ASN A 375 17.34 9.77 4.96
CA ASN A 375 16.90 9.44 6.32
C ASN A 375 16.22 8.07 6.36
N ALA A 376 15.32 7.80 5.42
CA ALA A 376 14.63 6.52 5.33
C ALA A 376 15.60 5.37 5.02
N LEU A 377 16.56 5.58 4.11
CA LEU A 377 17.63 4.60 3.81
C LEU A 377 18.52 4.33 5.03
N LYS A 378 18.84 5.36 5.83
CA LYS A 378 19.66 5.21 7.04
C LYS A 378 18.95 4.41 8.13
N GLU A 379 17.63 4.52 8.21
CA GLU A 379 16.82 3.78 9.16
C GLU A 379 16.81 2.28 8.86
N ILE A 380 16.71 1.91 7.57
CA ILE A 380 16.63 0.51 7.16
C ILE A 380 17.99 -0.16 6.97
N ALA A 381 19.04 0.62 6.66
CA ALA A 381 20.39 0.14 6.40
C ALA A 381 21.43 0.98 7.16
N PRO A 382 21.42 0.96 8.51
CA PRO A 382 22.28 1.81 9.33
C PRO A 382 23.78 1.53 9.15
N GLU A 383 24.14 0.35 8.68
CA GLU A 383 25.50 -0.09 8.37
C GLU A 383 26.11 0.55 7.11
N LEU A 384 25.29 1.11 6.21
CA LEU A 384 25.79 1.82 5.05
C LEU A 384 26.45 3.14 5.44
N SER A 385 27.56 3.47 4.76
CA SER A 385 28.24 4.75 4.91
C SER A 385 27.43 5.88 4.30
N ASP A 386 27.54 7.10 4.86
CA ASP A 386 26.78 8.27 4.40
C ASP A 386 27.03 8.63 2.93
N ASP A 387 28.24 8.39 2.40
CA ASP A 387 28.56 8.61 0.98
C ASP A 387 27.77 7.66 0.06
N VAL A 388 27.59 6.40 0.48
CA VAL A 388 26.78 5.42 -0.26
C VAL A 388 25.30 5.81 -0.16
N ILE A 389 24.81 6.18 1.03
CA ILE A 389 23.42 6.60 1.21
C ILE A 389 23.08 7.84 0.38
N ALA A 390 23.99 8.80 0.27
CA ALA A 390 23.78 9.98 -0.57
C ALA A 390 23.68 9.62 -2.06
N ASP A 391 24.60 8.80 -2.56
CA ASP A 391 24.58 8.31 -3.94
C ASP A 391 23.35 7.44 -4.23
N LEU A 392 22.87 6.67 -3.24
CA LEU A 392 21.64 5.89 -3.36
C LEU A 392 20.41 6.79 -3.47
N ALA A 393 20.34 7.84 -2.65
CA ALA A 393 19.22 8.76 -2.62
C ALA A 393 19.09 9.57 -3.92
N ASP A 394 20.20 10.04 -4.47
CA ASP A 394 20.22 10.75 -5.76
C ASP A 394 19.69 9.86 -6.89
N LYS A 395 20.10 8.58 -6.91
CA LYS A 395 19.66 7.61 -7.92
C LYS A 395 18.20 7.20 -7.76
N ALA A 396 17.70 7.09 -6.53
CA ALA A 396 16.30 6.82 -6.29
C ALA A 396 15.40 7.96 -6.79
N LYS A 397 15.86 9.21 -6.60
CA LYS A 397 15.21 10.38 -7.21
C LYS A 397 15.25 10.32 -8.74
N GLU A 398 16.39 10.01 -9.35
CA GLU A 398 16.48 9.86 -10.81
C GLU A 398 15.52 8.79 -11.36
N ALA A 399 15.37 7.65 -10.68
CA ALA A 399 14.44 6.60 -11.08
C ALA A 399 12.97 7.07 -11.00
N ARG A 400 12.62 7.75 -9.90
CA ARG A 400 11.30 8.37 -9.72
C ARG A 400 11.01 9.40 -10.81
N ASP A 401 11.97 10.28 -11.08
CA ASP A 401 11.83 11.30 -12.13
C ASP A 401 11.65 10.64 -13.49
N LYS A 402 12.44 9.60 -13.81
CA LYS A 402 12.29 8.84 -15.07
C LYS A 402 10.94 8.14 -15.22
N ALA A 403 10.36 7.62 -14.15
CA ALA A 403 9.03 6.98 -14.17
C ALA A 403 7.89 7.98 -14.44
N ILE A 404 8.10 9.23 -14.04
CA ILE A 404 7.21 10.36 -14.35
C ILE A 404 7.45 10.84 -15.77
N GLU A 405 8.71 10.95 -16.20
CA GLU A 405 9.10 11.31 -17.57
C GLU A 405 8.58 10.30 -18.60
N SER A 406 8.55 8.99 -18.29
CA SER A 406 8.02 7.94 -19.17
C SER A 406 6.49 7.95 -19.30
N GLY A 407 5.79 8.72 -18.45
CA GLY A 407 4.33 8.73 -18.36
C GLY A 407 3.75 7.47 -17.72
N SER A 408 4.58 6.66 -17.05
CA SER A 408 4.14 5.46 -16.34
C SER A 408 3.36 5.81 -15.06
N THR A 409 3.64 6.99 -14.49
CA THR A 409 2.87 7.64 -13.42
C THR A 409 3.02 9.16 -13.51
N ASP A 410 2.35 9.90 -12.63
CA ASP A 410 2.60 11.31 -12.36
C ASP A 410 2.92 11.52 -10.86
N GLU A 411 3.37 12.71 -10.48
CA GLU A 411 3.79 12.99 -9.11
C GLU A 411 2.67 12.81 -8.08
N ALA A 412 1.44 13.23 -8.39
CA ALA A 412 0.33 13.09 -7.46
C ALA A 412 -0.07 11.62 -7.31
N THR A 413 -0.23 10.94 -8.44
CA THR A 413 -0.58 9.51 -8.50
C THR A 413 0.49 8.65 -7.81
N LEU A 414 1.78 8.96 -7.97
CA LEU A 414 2.86 8.21 -7.33
C LEU A 414 2.88 8.42 -5.80
N ASN A 415 2.65 9.65 -5.33
CA ASN A 415 2.58 9.93 -3.89
C ASN A 415 1.40 9.23 -3.23
N GLU A 416 0.21 9.33 -3.84
CA GLU A 416 -1.00 8.62 -3.36
C GLU A 416 -0.76 7.11 -3.35
N ALA A 417 -0.25 6.55 -4.45
CA ALA A 417 0.04 5.12 -4.55
C ALA A 417 1.08 4.65 -3.52
N ALA A 418 2.07 5.47 -3.17
CA ALA A 418 3.07 5.13 -2.16
C ALA A 418 2.50 5.15 -0.74
N GLU A 419 1.66 6.13 -0.40
CA GLU A 419 0.98 6.18 0.90
C GLU A 419 -0.05 5.05 1.04
N ASP A 420 -0.84 4.80 0.00
CA ASP A 420 -1.79 3.68 -0.02
C ASP A 420 -1.06 2.34 0.07
N SER A 421 0.08 2.19 -0.62
CA SER A 421 0.93 1.00 -0.50
C SER A 421 1.50 0.83 0.91
N LYS A 422 1.93 1.92 1.56
CA LYS A 422 2.41 1.89 2.93
C LYS A 422 1.33 1.40 3.88
N LYS A 423 0.14 1.98 3.79
CA LYS A 423 -1.03 1.56 4.57
C LYS A 423 -1.40 0.10 4.30
N ALA A 424 -1.34 -0.32 3.05
CA ALA A 424 -1.64 -1.69 2.66
C ALA A 424 -0.69 -2.72 3.32
N VAL A 425 0.58 -2.38 3.53
CA VAL A 425 1.55 -3.30 4.15
C VAL A 425 1.68 -3.17 5.68
N GLU A 426 0.90 -2.29 6.33
CA GLU A 426 0.90 -2.16 7.80
C GLU A 426 0.37 -3.41 8.50
N ASP A 427 -0.48 -4.19 7.82
CA ASP A 427 -1.02 -5.44 8.36
C ASP A 427 -1.04 -6.57 7.30
N LEU A 428 0.12 -7.21 7.11
CA LEU A 428 0.34 -8.31 6.19
C LEU A 428 -0.31 -9.61 6.67
N GLY A 429 -0.98 -10.27 5.73
CA GLY A 429 -1.67 -11.53 5.96
C GLY A 429 -3.00 -11.35 6.69
N CYS A 430 -3.69 -12.47 6.89
CA CYS A 430 -5.03 -12.49 7.45
C CYS A 430 -5.14 -13.58 8.52
N THR A 431 -6.20 -13.58 9.32
CA THR A 431 -6.51 -14.68 10.24
C THR A 431 -7.99 -15.01 10.23
N GLY A 432 -8.35 -16.28 10.48
CA GLY A 432 -9.74 -16.70 10.58
C GLY A 432 -10.52 -16.52 9.28
N ASP A 433 -11.76 -16.03 9.38
CA ASP A 433 -12.69 -15.90 8.25
C ASP A 433 -12.23 -14.84 7.22
N GLU A 434 -11.39 -13.89 7.61
CA GLU A 434 -10.82 -12.85 6.72
C GLU A 434 -9.87 -13.43 5.66
N CYS A 435 -9.37 -14.66 5.85
CA CYS A 435 -8.57 -15.38 4.86
C CYS A 435 -9.40 -16.12 3.80
N ASN A 436 -10.72 -16.00 3.85
CA ASN A 436 -11.58 -16.81 2.99
C ASN A 436 -11.67 -16.22 1.57
N ALA A 437 -10.91 -16.79 0.64
CA ALA A 437 -10.99 -16.45 -0.79
C ALA A 437 -12.35 -16.79 -1.45
N ASP A 438 -13.24 -17.54 -0.77
CA ASP A 438 -14.62 -17.79 -1.20
C ASP A 438 -15.63 -16.77 -0.64
N ASP A 439 -15.19 -15.76 0.13
CA ASP A 439 -16.10 -14.75 0.66
C ASP A 439 -16.68 -13.89 -0.46
N GLN A 440 -17.99 -14.01 -0.66
CA GLN A 440 -18.72 -13.28 -1.69
C GLN A 440 -18.74 -11.77 -1.45
N ALA A 441 -18.67 -11.31 -0.20
CA ALA A 441 -18.57 -9.88 0.10
C ALA A 441 -17.25 -9.33 -0.43
N PHE A 442 -16.13 -9.97 -0.07
CA PHE A 442 -14.80 -9.65 -0.56
C PHE A 442 -14.71 -9.71 -2.10
N ILE A 443 -15.23 -10.78 -2.73
CA ILE A 443 -15.24 -10.93 -4.20
C ILE A 443 -16.03 -9.78 -4.86
N ASN A 444 -17.17 -9.39 -4.29
CA ASN A 444 -17.99 -8.30 -4.84
C ASN A 444 -17.32 -6.93 -4.66
N GLU A 445 -16.62 -6.70 -3.54
CA GLU A 445 -15.79 -5.52 -3.33
C GLU A 445 -14.66 -5.45 -4.37
N GLY A 446 -13.99 -6.57 -4.64
CA GLY A 446 -12.97 -6.65 -5.69
C GLY A 446 -13.51 -6.28 -7.08
N VAL A 447 -14.73 -6.72 -7.43
CA VAL A 447 -15.39 -6.30 -8.68
C VAL A 447 -15.70 -4.80 -8.69
N ALA A 448 -16.06 -4.20 -7.56
CA ALA A 448 -16.28 -2.76 -7.47
C ALA A 448 -14.99 -1.99 -7.75
N GLN A 449 -13.86 -2.44 -7.21
CA GLN A 449 -12.55 -1.85 -7.47
C GLN A 449 -12.08 -2.03 -8.93
N LEU A 450 -12.32 -3.20 -9.53
CA LEU A 450 -12.08 -3.38 -10.98
C LEU A 450 -12.92 -2.41 -11.83
N ASN A 451 -14.15 -2.11 -11.39
CA ASN A 451 -15.00 -1.14 -12.06
C ASN A 451 -14.52 0.32 -11.88
N GLU A 452 -13.95 0.66 -10.74
CA GLU A 452 -13.29 1.95 -10.50
C GLU A 452 -12.05 2.11 -11.38
N ALA A 453 -11.20 1.08 -11.44
CA ALA A 453 -10.04 1.05 -12.34
C ALA A 453 -10.45 1.20 -13.82
N LEU A 454 -11.52 0.53 -14.25
CA LEU A 454 -12.09 0.70 -15.59
C LEU A 454 -12.56 2.14 -15.84
N THR A 455 -13.23 2.75 -14.86
CA THR A 455 -13.71 4.13 -14.97
C THR A 455 -12.55 5.13 -15.08
N SER A 456 -11.48 4.91 -14.32
CA SER A 456 -10.23 5.69 -14.44
C SER A 456 -9.61 5.54 -15.84
N ALA A 457 -9.51 4.30 -16.35
CA ALA A 457 -9.00 4.05 -17.70
C ALA A 457 -9.87 4.70 -18.80
N GLN A 458 -11.20 4.73 -18.64
CA GLN A 458 -12.11 5.44 -19.56
C GLN A 458 -11.89 6.95 -19.55
N THR A 459 -11.61 7.53 -18.39
CA THR A 459 -11.26 8.95 -18.25
C THR A 459 -9.94 9.25 -18.96
N ARG A 460 -8.88 8.44 -18.72
CA ARG A 460 -7.59 8.56 -19.43
C ARG A 460 -7.77 8.44 -20.95
N PHE A 461 -8.55 7.48 -21.42
CA PHE A 461 -8.85 7.33 -22.85
C PHE A 461 -9.52 8.57 -23.45
N THR A 462 -10.40 9.25 -22.70
CA THR A 462 -11.04 10.47 -23.18
C THR A 462 -10.01 11.59 -23.43
N VAL A 463 -9.02 11.73 -22.55
CA VAL A 463 -7.91 12.69 -22.71
C VAL A 463 -7.05 12.33 -23.93
N ILE A 464 -6.62 11.07 -24.03
CA ILE A 464 -5.84 10.53 -25.17
C ILE A 464 -6.58 10.78 -26.49
N ASN A 465 -7.86 10.45 -26.55
CA ASN A 465 -8.66 10.62 -27.76
C ASN A 465 -8.81 12.10 -28.14
N SER A 466 -8.96 13.00 -27.17
CA SER A 466 -8.98 14.45 -27.41
C SER A 466 -7.65 14.97 -27.98
N GLN A 467 -6.51 14.47 -27.48
CA GLN A 467 -5.20 14.82 -28.03
C GLN A 467 -5.04 14.30 -29.47
N PHE A 468 -5.44 13.05 -29.73
CA PHE A 468 -5.46 12.47 -31.07
C PHE A 468 -6.33 13.29 -32.05
N ASP A 469 -7.52 13.72 -31.63
CA ASP A 469 -8.43 14.53 -32.44
C ASP A 469 -7.83 15.92 -32.76
N SER A 470 -7.11 16.52 -31.81
CA SER A 470 -6.38 17.79 -32.02
C SER A 470 -5.26 17.66 -33.06
N LEU A 471 -4.47 16.58 -32.99
CA LEU A 471 -3.44 16.27 -33.99
C LEU A 471 -4.06 15.98 -35.36
N SER A 472 -5.18 15.26 -35.40
CA SER A 472 -5.90 14.97 -36.65
C SER A 472 -6.44 16.24 -37.31
N THR A 473 -6.92 17.18 -36.51
CA THR A 473 -7.35 18.52 -36.97
C THR A 473 -6.16 19.31 -37.52
N SER A 474 -5.01 19.24 -36.86
CA SER A 474 -3.77 19.89 -37.31
C SER A 474 -3.28 19.30 -38.64
N LEU A 475 -3.33 17.98 -38.81
CA LEU A 475 -3.04 17.32 -40.09
C LEU A 475 -3.99 17.79 -41.21
N ALA A 476 -5.28 17.92 -40.93
CA ALA A 476 -6.23 18.44 -41.92
C ALA A 476 -5.90 19.89 -42.34
N ALA A 477 -5.43 20.73 -41.42
CA ALA A 477 -4.96 22.08 -41.73
C ALA A 477 -3.68 22.09 -42.58
N VAL A 478 -2.73 21.19 -42.29
CA VAL A 478 -1.52 20.99 -43.11
C VAL A 478 -1.89 20.57 -44.54
N VAL A 479 -2.76 19.56 -44.68
CA VAL A 479 -3.24 19.08 -45.99
C VAL A 479 -3.95 20.20 -46.76
N ALA A 480 -4.75 21.03 -46.09
CA ALA A 480 -5.42 22.17 -46.72
C ALA A 480 -4.41 23.24 -47.20
N ALA A 481 -3.37 23.52 -46.41
CA ALA A 481 -2.30 24.45 -46.81
C ALA A 481 -1.54 23.94 -48.05
N GLY A 482 -1.33 22.63 -48.17
CA GLY A 482 -0.68 21.99 -49.33
C GLY A 482 -1.48 22.08 -50.64
N GLN A 483 -2.78 22.46 -50.61
CA GLN A 483 -3.62 22.54 -51.81
C GLN A 483 -3.39 23.83 -52.63
N THR A 484 -2.82 24.89 -52.04
CA THR A 484 -2.61 26.19 -52.71
C THR A 484 -1.17 26.67 -52.50
N LEU A 485 -0.34 26.59 -53.53
CA LEU A 485 1.12 26.84 -53.45
C LEU A 485 1.62 27.81 -54.55
N ASP A 486 0.80 28.81 -54.89
CA ASP A 486 1.04 29.74 -55.99
C ASP A 486 2.09 30.82 -55.65
N THR A 487 2.30 31.11 -54.36
CA THR A 487 3.28 32.10 -53.88
C THR A 487 4.34 31.49 -52.96
N LEU A 488 5.46 32.20 -52.76
CA LEU A 488 6.51 31.77 -51.83
C LEU A 488 5.99 31.74 -50.39
N GLU A 489 5.21 32.74 -49.98
CA GLU A 489 4.63 32.82 -48.63
C GLU A 489 3.70 31.64 -48.34
N GLN A 490 2.95 31.17 -49.34
CA GLN A 490 2.10 29.98 -49.21
C GLN A 490 2.91 28.69 -49.03
N LYS A 491 4.03 28.56 -49.74
CA LYS A 491 4.96 27.42 -49.58
C LYS A 491 5.64 27.44 -48.22
N GLU A 492 6.05 28.62 -47.76
CA GLU A 492 6.64 28.81 -46.42
C GLU A 492 5.65 28.43 -45.32
N ALA A 493 4.41 28.93 -45.40
CA ALA A 493 3.37 28.60 -44.43
C ALA A 493 3.04 27.09 -44.40
N TYR A 494 3.00 26.43 -45.57
CA TYR A 494 2.80 24.98 -45.64
C TYR A 494 3.95 24.22 -44.99
N LEU A 495 5.21 24.59 -45.26
CA LEU A 495 6.38 23.98 -44.63
C LEU A 495 6.40 24.18 -43.11
N GLN A 496 6.07 25.38 -42.65
CA GLN A 496 6.00 25.70 -41.22
C GLN A 496 4.91 24.90 -40.49
N LEU A 497 3.73 24.76 -41.10
CA LEU A 497 2.65 23.96 -40.52
C LEU A 497 3.00 22.47 -40.53
N ALA A 498 3.58 21.96 -41.61
CA ALA A 498 3.95 20.54 -41.73
C ALA A 498 5.08 20.17 -40.76
N ASP A 499 6.12 21.01 -40.67
CA ASP A 499 7.20 20.82 -39.68
C ASP A 499 6.65 20.95 -38.26
N GLY A 500 5.85 21.98 -37.99
CA GLY A 500 5.19 22.17 -36.71
C GLY A 500 4.42 20.93 -36.26
N LEU A 501 3.61 20.33 -37.15
CA LEU A 501 2.88 19.11 -36.84
C LEU A 501 3.81 17.92 -36.52
N VAL A 502 4.84 17.68 -37.35
CA VAL A 502 5.79 16.57 -37.11
C VAL A 502 6.51 16.75 -35.78
N VAL A 503 6.85 17.99 -35.43
CA VAL A 503 7.47 18.30 -34.15
C VAL A 503 6.50 18.09 -32.99
N THR A 504 5.26 18.58 -33.09
CA THR A 504 4.24 18.37 -32.06
C THR A 504 3.95 16.88 -31.85
N ILE A 505 3.94 16.08 -32.93
CA ILE A 505 3.81 14.62 -32.85
C ILE A 505 5.01 14.01 -32.11
N ALA A 506 6.24 14.42 -32.47
CA ALA A 506 7.45 13.88 -31.86
C ALA A 506 7.62 14.27 -30.39
N ALA A 507 7.11 15.44 -29.99
CA ALA A 507 7.09 15.91 -28.62
C ALA A 507 5.88 15.37 -27.82
N SER A 508 4.95 14.68 -28.47
CA SER A 508 3.77 14.11 -27.82
C SER A 508 4.09 12.73 -27.26
N ASN A 509 3.71 12.50 -26.00
CA ASN A 509 3.78 11.18 -25.36
C ASN A 509 2.63 10.25 -25.77
N LEU A 510 1.78 10.65 -26.72
CA LEU A 510 0.54 9.95 -27.03
C LEU A 510 0.74 8.48 -27.44
N ASN A 511 1.86 8.13 -28.09
CA ASN A 511 2.17 6.73 -28.38
C ASN A 511 2.38 5.91 -27.09
N SER A 512 3.13 6.46 -26.15
CA SER A 512 3.36 5.88 -24.82
C SER A 512 2.03 5.76 -24.08
N ASP A 513 1.25 6.85 -24.04
CA ASP A 513 -0.02 6.91 -23.32
C ASP A 513 -1.06 5.90 -23.86
N ILE A 514 -1.15 5.74 -25.18
CA ILE A 514 -2.00 4.73 -25.81
C ILE A 514 -1.54 3.32 -25.43
N THR A 515 -0.24 3.06 -25.46
CA THR A 515 0.34 1.74 -25.14
C THR A 515 0.09 1.39 -23.67
N ASN A 516 0.35 2.34 -22.77
CA ASN A 516 0.06 2.26 -21.33
C ASN A 516 -1.42 1.95 -21.07
N LEU A 517 -2.32 2.68 -21.74
CA LEU A 517 -3.76 2.45 -21.60
C LEU A 517 -4.14 1.05 -22.08
N ILE A 518 -3.62 0.61 -23.23
CA ILE A 518 -3.88 -0.74 -23.75
C ILE A 518 -3.44 -1.80 -22.73
N ALA A 519 -2.22 -1.69 -22.19
CA ALA A 519 -1.71 -2.59 -21.17
C ALA A 519 -2.62 -2.61 -19.92
N GLN A 520 -2.97 -1.44 -19.39
CA GLN A 520 -3.87 -1.31 -18.24
C GLN A 520 -5.24 -1.98 -18.49
N VAL A 521 -5.84 -1.72 -19.66
CA VAL A 521 -7.18 -2.24 -19.98
C VAL A 521 -7.14 -3.74 -20.26
N THR A 522 -6.05 -4.27 -20.83
CA THR A 522 -5.85 -5.72 -20.97
C THR A 522 -5.77 -6.42 -19.61
N LEU A 523 -5.11 -5.83 -18.62
CA LEU A 523 -5.09 -6.35 -17.25
C LEU A 523 -6.50 -6.37 -16.63
N ILE A 524 -7.25 -5.27 -16.77
CA ILE A 524 -8.64 -5.18 -16.29
C ILE A 524 -9.52 -6.24 -16.98
N GLU A 525 -9.39 -6.39 -18.31
CA GLU A 525 -10.14 -7.39 -19.07
C GLU A 525 -9.85 -8.81 -18.55
N SER A 526 -8.57 -9.17 -18.43
CA SER A 526 -8.16 -10.50 -17.98
C SER A 526 -8.60 -10.79 -16.54
N SER A 527 -8.49 -9.81 -15.64
CA SER A 527 -8.95 -9.97 -14.25
C SER A 527 -10.48 -10.11 -14.22
N ALA A 528 -11.21 -9.23 -14.91
CA ALA A 528 -12.67 -9.31 -14.98
C ALA A 528 -13.18 -10.62 -15.61
N GLU A 529 -12.51 -11.14 -16.66
CA GLU A 529 -12.80 -12.43 -17.27
C GLU A 529 -12.69 -13.56 -16.24
N SER A 530 -11.60 -13.57 -15.47
CA SER A 530 -11.34 -14.58 -14.45
C SER A 530 -12.38 -14.51 -13.31
N PHE A 531 -12.73 -13.30 -12.86
CA PHE A 531 -13.77 -13.09 -11.85
C PHE A 531 -15.19 -13.47 -12.31
N THR A 532 -15.47 -13.57 -13.62
CA THR A 532 -16.81 -14.00 -14.09
C THR A 532 -17.17 -15.41 -13.65
N ALA A 533 -16.16 -16.26 -13.39
CA ALA A 533 -16.36 -17.60 -12.85
C ALA A 533 -16.77 -17.60 -11.37
N LEU A 534 -16.39 -16.56 -10.62
CA LEU A 534 -16.68 -16.40 -9.19
C LEU A 534 -17.96 -15.58 -8.95
N THR A 535 -18.22 -14.57 -9.78
CA THR A 535 -19.40 -13.70 -9.65
C THR A 535 -19.88 -13.16 -10.99
N SER A 536 -21.20 -13.16 -11.20
CA SER A 536 -21.79 -12.56 -12.40
C SER A 536 -21.63 -11.04 -12.48
N ALA A 537 -21.32 -10.38 -11.36
CA ALA A 537 -21.13 -8.93 -11.31
C ALA A 537 -19.95 -8.47 -12.18
N ALA A 538 -18.91 -9.30 -12.32
CA ALA A 538 -17.72 -9.01 -13.11
C ALA A 538 -17.99 -8.90 -14.62
N GLN A 539 -19.10 -9.48 -15.11
CA GLN A 539 -19.43 -9.51 -16.54
C GLN A 539 -19.59 -8.11 -17.15
N ALA A 540 -20.11 -7.15 -16.38
CA ALA A 540 -20.25 -5.77 -16.82
C ALA A 540 -18.89 -5.09 -17.01
N VAL A 541 -17.96 -5.32 -16.07
CA VAL A 541 -16.58 -4.81 -16.14
C VAL A 541 -15.85 -5.42 -17.34
N LEU A 542 -15.96 -6.74 -17.55
CA LEU A 542 -15.37 -7.42 -18.70
C LEU A 542 -15.84 -6.81 -20.03
N THR A 543 -17.15 -6.61 -20.18
CA THR A 543 -17.72 -6.02 -21.41
C THR A 543 -17.24 -4.59 -21.63
N GLY A 544 -17.14 -3.81 -20.54
CA GLY A 544 -16.62 -2.44 -20.59
C GLY A 544 -15.14 -2.38 -20.97
N ALA A 545 -14.31 -3.26 -20.39
CA ALA A 545 -12.89 -3.38 -20.71
C ALA A 545 -12.67 -3.78 -22.18
N GLN A 546 -13.42 -4.78 -22.68
CA GLN A 546 -13.38 -5.20 -24.08
C GLN A 546 -13.72 -4.08 -25.06
N ALA A 547 -14.74 -3.28 -24.75
CA ALA A 547 -15.12 -2.13 -25.57
C ALA A 547 -14.03 -1.05 -25.57
N LEU A 548 -13.45 -0.76 -24.40
CA LEU A 548 -12.38 0.22 -24.26
C LEU A 548 -11.10 -0.24 -24.97
N LEU A 549 -10.74 -1.52 -24.86
CA LEU A 549 -9.56 -2.08 -25.53
C LEU A 549 -9.69 -2.01 -27.06
N GLN A 550 -10.88 -2.27 -27.61
CA GLN A 550 -11.14 -2.09 -29.04
C GLN A 550 -10.99 -0.63 -29.47
N ASN A 551 -11.51 0.31 -28.68
CA ASN A 551 -11.37 1.74 -28.97
C ASN A 551 -9.92 2.20 -28.89
N ALA A 552 -9.17 1.80 -27.86
CA ALA A 552 -7.77 2.13 -27.70
C ALA A 552 -6.90 1.57 -28.84
N ASN A 553 -7.12 0.32 -29.26
CA ASN A 553 -6.43 -0.29 -30.41
C ASN A 553 -6.75 0.43 -31.74
N SER A 554 -7.98 0.91 -31.91
CA SER A 554 -8.38 1.71 -33.07
C SER A 554 -7.62 3.04 -33.10
N VAL A 555 -7.56 3.74 -31.95
CA VAL A 555 -6.78 4.99 -31.81
C VAL A 555 -5.30 4.74 -32.07
N ASN A 556 -4.73 3.65 -31.55
CA ASN A 556 -3.32 3.27 -31.80
C ASN A 556 -3.02 3.15 -33.30
N SER A 557 -3.86 2.39 -34.02
CA SER A 557 -3.72 2.19 -35.46
C SER A 557 -3.87 3.52 -36.25
N ASN A 558 -4.81 4.37 -35.84
CA ASN A 558 -5.05 5.65 -36.47
C ASN A 558 -3.93 6.66 -36.18
N TYR A 559 -3.34 6.63 -34.98
CA TYR A 559 -2.20 7.45 -34.62
C TYR A 559 -0.98 7.08 -35.47
N ALA A 560 -0.66 5.80 -35.62
CA ALA A 560 0.43 5.36 -36.52
C ALA A 560 0.24 5.85 -37.98
N ALA A 561 -1.01 5.81 -38.48
CA ALA A 561 -1.35 6.34 -39.79
C ALA A 561 -1.22 7.87 -39.87
N LEU A 562 -1.56 8.59 -38.79
CA LEU A 562 -1.40 10.03 -38.67
C LEU A 562 0.09 10.42 -38.70
N VAL A 563 0.95 9.72 -37.95
CA VAL A 563 2.41 9.94 -37.96
C VAL A 563 2.97 9.78 -39.38
N THR A 564 2.57 8.72 -40.07
CA THR A 564 2.99 8.48 -41.47
C THR A 564 2.52 9.62 -42.38
N SER A 565 1.26 10.02 -42.26
CA SER A 565 0.67 11.08 -43.09
C SER A 565 1.30 12.45 -42.85
N ALA A 566 1.61 12.79 -41.59
CA ALA A 566 2.28 14.05 -41.25
C ALA A 566 3.70 14.11 -41.85
N ASN A 567 4.45 13.00 -41.79
CA ASN A 567 5.76 12.90 -42.42
C ASN A 567 5.69 13.03 -43.95
N ASP A 568 4.70 12.39 -44.59
CA ASP A 568 4.47 12.52 -46.04
C ASP A 568 4.16 13.97 -46.44
N GLU A 569 3.33 14.67 -45.67
CA GLU A 569 3.05 16.09 -45.91
C GLU A 569 4.28 16.98 -45.72
N LEU A 570 5.12 16.71 -44.72
CA LEU A 570 6.41 17.41 -44.56
C LEU A 570 7.32 17.21 -45.79
N GLN A 571 7.42 15.98 -46.31
CA GLN A 571 8.21 15.73 -47.52
C GLN A 571 7.65 16.43 -48.76
N LYS A 572 6.32 16.49 -48.91
CA LYS A 572 5.66 17.28 -49.97
C LYS A 572 5.94 18.77 -49.82
N ALA A 573 5.89 19.30 -48.60
CA ALA A 573 6.18 20.70 -48.33
C ALA A 573 7.63 21.08 -48.66
N ILE A 574 8.60 20.24 -48.29
CA ILE A 574 10.01 20.40 -48.68
C ILE A 574 10.14 20.34 -50.21
N GLY A 575 9.50 19.37 -50.86
CA GLY A 575 9.53 19.20 -52.32
C GLY A 575 8.96 20.40 -53.11
N ALA A 576 8.05 21.18 -52.53
CA ALA A 576 7.45 22.36 -53.16
C ALA A 576 8.45 23.49 -53.46
N PHE A 577 9.63 23.47 -52.83
CA PHE A 577 10.73 24.42 -53.05
C PHE A 577 11.66 24.03 -54.20
N GLY A 578 11.50 22.85 -54.81
CA GLY A 578 12.10 22.53 -56.12
C GLY A 578 13.63 22.55 -56.19
N GLY A 579 14.33 22.49 -55.04
CA GLY A 579 15.80 22.55 -54.97
C GLY A 579 16.38 23.94 -54.67
N ASP A 580 15.56 24.94 -54.28
CA ASP A 580 16.03 26.22 -53.74
C ASP A 580 16.55 26.04 -52.28
N ASP A 581 17.76 26.54 -51.98
CA ASP A 581 18.50 26.39 -50.71
C ASP A 581 17.85 27.05 -49.46
N ASN A 582 16.59 27.49 -49.54
CA ASN A 582 15.91 28.24 -48.48
C ASN A 582 15.15 27.36 -47.45
N THR A 583 14.96 26.05 -47.69
CA THR A 583 14.22 25.19 -46.75
C THR A 583 14.89 25.13 -45.37
N ALA A 584 16.21 24.96 -45.31
CA ALA A 584 16.95 24.91 -44.04
C ALA A 584 16.86 26.24 -43.28
N LYS A 585 16.89 27.37 -44.01
CA LYS A 585 16.67 28.71 -43.45
C LYS A 585 15.31 28.80 -42.76
N ILE A 586 14.23 28.45 -43.46
CA ILE A 586 12.86 28.57 -42.96
C ILE A 586 12.68 27.71 -41.71
N LEU A 587 13.17 26.46 -41.73
CA LEU A 587 13.08 25.56 -40.59
C LEU A 587 13.88 26.08 -39.38
N ALA A 588 15.07 26.63 -39.59
CA ALA A 588 15.88 27.23 -38.52
C ALA A 588 15.20 28.47 -37.92
N GLN A 589 14.64 29.37 -38.75
CA GLN A 589 13.91 30.55 -38.27
C GLN A 589 12.62 30.17 -37.53
N THR A 590 11.94 29.13 -37.98
CA THR A 590 10.72 28.61 -37.35
C THR A 590 11.03 28.00 -35.99
N ALA A 591 12.06 27.17 -35.90
CA ALA A 591 12.49 26.57 -34.63
C ALA A 591 13.01 27.63 -33.64
N LEU A 592 13.77 28.64 -34.12
CA LEU A 592 14.19 29.79 -33.30
C LEU A 592 12.98 30.55 -32.73
N SER A 593 11.98 30.84 -33.57
CA SER A 593 10.76 31.53 -33.12
C SER A 593 9.98 30.72 -32.09
N ARG A 594 9.96 29.39 -32.24
CA ARG A 594 9.33 28.47 -31.29
C ARG A 594 10.02 28.50 -29.93
N ILE A 595 11.35 28.33 -29.89
CA ILE A 595 12.07 28.34 -28.60
C ILE A 595 12.00 29.70 -27.89
N ILE A 596 11.91 30.82 -28.62
CA ILE A 596 11.67 32.14 -28.01
C ILE A 596 10.31 32.18 -27.32
N ALA A 597 9.27 31.65 -27.97
CA ALA A 597 7.93 31.57 -27.38
C ALA A 597 7.91 30.63 -26.16
N THR A 598 8.54 29.46 -26.27
CA THR A 598 8.61 28.46 -25.20
C THR A 598 9.39 28.97 -23.99
N GLN A 599 10.54 29.62 -24.19
CA GLN A 599 11.31 30.27 -23.13
C GLN A 599 10.49 31.35 -22.43
N SER A 600 9.82 32.23 -23.19
CA SER A 600 8.96 33.29 -22.64
C SER A 600 7.80 32.71 -21.82
N ASN A 601 7.20 31.60 -22.27
CA ASN A 601 6.16 30.91 -21.51
C ASN A 601 6.68 30.32 -20.20
N PHE A 602 7.84 29.66 -20.23
CA PHE A 602 8.49 29.14 -19.03
C PHE A 602 8.80 30.26 -18.03
N GLU A 603 9.38 31.38 -18.48
CA GLU A 603 9.66 32.55 -17.64
C GLU A 603 8.36 33.10 -17.02
N ALA A 604 7.28 33.24 -17.80
CA ALA A 604 5.98 33.70 -17.29
C ALA A 604 5.35 32.75 -16.27
N GLN A 605 5.45 31.44 -16.47
CA GLN A 605 4.96 30.45 -15.51
C GLN A 605 5.81 30.44 -14.24
N ASN A 606 7.13 30.54 -14.37
CA ASN A 606 8.06 30.63 -13.25
C ASN A 606 7.85 31.91 -12.43
N ASP A 607 7.55 33.03 -13.07
CA ASP A 607 7.14 34.27 -12.40
C ASP A 607 5.79 34.09 -11.66
N ASN A 608 4.84 33.37 -12.24
CA ASN A 608 3.57 33.06 -11.57
C ASN A 608 3.78 32.19 -10.32
N LEU A 609 4.67 31.20 -10.40
CA LEU A 609 5.09 30.40 -9.25
C LEU A 609 5.70 31.29 -8.16
N ASP A 610 6.64 32.17 -8.52
CA ASP A 610 7.28 33.08 -7.56
C ASP A 610 6.25 33.98 -6.86
N ASN A 611 5.30 34.53 -7.60
CA ASN A 611 4.21 35.32 -7.03
C ASN A 611 3.32 34.49 -6.08
N THR A 612 3.04 33.24 -6.42
CA THR A 612 2.22 32.35 -5.57
C THR A 612 2.95 31.99 -4.27
N VAL A 613 4.26 31.75 -4.35
CA VAL A 613 5.11 31.52 -3.17
C VAL A 613 5.19 32.77 -2.29
N GLU A 614 5.36 33.95 -2.90
CA GLU A 614 5.37 35.22 -2.17
C GLU A 614 4.02 35.51 -1.49
N ASP A 615 2.91 35.19 -2.16
CA ASP A 615 1.56 35.32 -1.61
C ASP A 615 1.35 34.36 -0.43
N ALA A 616 1.69 33.07 -0.58
CA ALA A 616 1.63 32.10 0.51
C ALA A 616 2.44 32.56 1.74
N ASN A 617 3.66 33.06 1.51
CA ASN A 617 4.53 33.56 2.57
C ASN A 617 3.97 34.83 3.23
N SER A 618 3.37 35.74 2.44
CA SER A 618 2.75 36.97 2.93
C SER A 618 1.48 36.67 3.74
N GLN A 619 0.64 35.76 3.25
CA GLN A 619 -0.54 35.28 3.96
C GLN A 619 -0.13 34.65 5.29
N PHE A 620 0.86 33.75 5.29
CA PHE A 620 1.39 33.15 6.51
C PHE A 620 1.91 34.18 7.51
N ALA A 621 2.72 35.13 7.06
CA ALA A 621 3.28 36.18 7.93
C ALA A 621 2.20 37.12 8.51
N SER A 622 1.06 37.27 7.83
CA SER A 622 -0.05 38.12 8.26
C SER A 622 -1.16 37.37 8.99
N ALA A 623 -1.10 36.04 9.03
CA ALA A 623 -2.17 35.22 9.57
C ALA A 623 -2.28 35.39 11.09
N THR A 624 -3.50 35.68 11.57
CA THR A 624 -3.81 35.88 12.99
C THR A 624 -4.73 34.81 13.57
N ASP A 625 -5.28 33.94 12.72
CA ASP A 625 -6.23 32.90 13.08
C ASP A 625 -6.07 31.67 12.17
N THR A 626 -6.80 30.60 12.51
CA THR A 626 -6.78 29.32 11.81
C THR A 626 -7.31 29.42 10.38
N THR A 627 -8.32 30.26 10.11
CA THR A 627 -8.87 30.44 8.76
C THR A 627 -7.86 31.09 7.81
N ALA A 628 -7.12 32.10 8.28
CA ALA A 628 -6.07 32.74 7.51
C ALA A 628 -4.88 31.79 7.25
N LEU A 629 -4.53 30.94 8.23
CA LEU A 629 -3.49 29.92 8.08
C LEU A 629 -3.91 28.80 7.10
N GLU A 630 -5.18 28.40 7.11
CA GLU A 630 -5.74 27.45 6.15
C GLU A 630 -5.67 27.99 4.71
N ALA A 631 -6.00 29.27 4.51
CA ALA A 631 -5.85 29.93 3.21
C ALA A 631 -4.38 30.01 2.75
N ALA A 632 -3.47 30.33 3.68
CA ALA A 632 -2.03 30.33 3.40
C ALA A 632 -1.53 28.92 3.01
N LEU A 633 -2.04 27.88 3.70
CA LEU A 633 -1.68 26.49 3.43
C LEU A 633 -2.17 26.05 2.04
N ALA A 634 -3.41 26.41 1.68
CA ALA A 634 -3.96 26.15 0.35
C ALA A 634 -3.15 26.85 -0.75
N THR A 635 -2.77 28.12 -0.55
CA THR A 635 -1.92 28.86 -1.50
C THR A 635 -0.51 28.23 -1.63
N ALA A 636 0.08 27.77 -0.51
CA ALA A 636 1.35 27.05 -0.54
C ALA A 636 1.25 25.69 -1.26
N GLN A 637 0.13 24.99 -1.11
CA GLN A 637 -0.14 23.75 -1.83
C GLN A 637 -0.28 24.01 -3.34
N SER A 638 -0.98 25.06 -3.75
CA SER A 638 -1.03 25.48 -5.16
C SER A 638 0.35 25.85 -5.72
N ALA A 639 1.26 26.40 -4.90
CA ALA A 639 2.64 26.63 -5.34
C ALA A 639 3.41 25.31 -5.58
N VAL A 640 3.20 24.29 -4.75
CA VAL A 640 3.77 22.94 -4.98
C VAL A 640 3.24 22.36 -6.29
N GLU A 641 1.93 22.45 -6.52
CA GLU A 641 1.28 21.96 -7.75
C GLU A 641 1.80 22.68 -9.00
N LEU A 642 1.85 24.02 -8.98
CA LEU A 642 2.40 24.81 -10.09
C LEU A 642 3.87 24.49 -10.36
N PHE A 643 4.68 24.26 -9.32
CA PHE A 643 6.06 23.82 -9.50
C PHE A 643 6.11 22.46 -10.22
N GLY A 644 5.30 21.50 -9.80
CA GLY A 644 5.19 20.18 -10.44
C GLY A 644 4.79 20.29 -11.92
N GLU A 645 3.76 21.09 -12.22
CA GLU A 645 3.30 21.36 -13.59
C GLU A 645 4.41 21.94 -14.47
N ILE A 646 5.10 22.98 -14.00
CA ILE A 646 6.19 23.62 -14.77
C ILE A 646 7.33 22.62 -14.97
N ASN A 647 7.72 21.89 -13.92
CA ASN A 647 8.83 20.94 -13.97
C ASN A 647 8.53 19.81 -14.96
N SER A 648 7.29 19.31 -15.01
CA SER A 648 6.86 18.30 -15.98
C SER A 648 6.96 18.77 -17.44
N GLY A 649 6.88 20.09 -17.69
CA GLY A 649 6.97 20.67 -19.03
C GLY A 649 8.40 20.88 -19.53
N VAL A 650 9.43 20.77 -18.68
CA VAL A 650 10.82 21.17 -18.99
C VAL A 650 11.42 20.37 -20.14
N ASP A 651 11.18 19.06 -20.21
CA ASP A 651 11.81 18.20 -21.22
C ASP A 651 11.33 18.51 -22.64
N ALA A 652 10.06 18.89 -22.78
CA ALA A 652 9.52 19.39 -24.05
C ALA A 652 10.30 20.65 -24.50
N ILE A 653 10.67 21.53 -23.57
CA ILE A 653 11.46 22.73 -23.86
C ILE A 653 12.89 22.36 -24.26
N LEU A 654 13.53 21.45 -23.53
CA LEU A 654 14.89 20.98 -23.85
C LEU A 654 14.94 20.30 -25.23
N SER A 655 13.92 19.50 -25.57
CA SER A 655 13.76 18.88 -26.89
C SER A 655 13.59 19.94 -27.98
N ASP A 656 12.80 20.99 -27.72
CA ASP A 656 12.62 22.13 -28.61
C ASP A 656 13.94 22.90 -28.86
N ILE A 657 14.73 23.12 -27.81
CA ILE A 657 16.07 23.74 -27.91
C ILE A 657 17.02 22.87 -28.72
N ALA A 658 17.06 21.56 -28.45
CA ALA A 658 17.91 20.61 -29.18
C ALA A 658 17.54 20.56 -30.67
N LEU A 659 16.25 20.56 -30.99
CA LEU A 659 15.76 20.60 -32.35
C LEU A 659 16.11 21.94 -33.04
N ALA A 660 15.93 23.08 -32.37
CA ALA A 660 16.31 24.38 -32.91
C ALA A 660 17.81 24.46 -33.23
N LYS A 661 18.65 23.89 -32.37
CA LYS A 661 20.09 23.78 -32.59
C LYS A 661 20.42 22.92 -33.80
N ALA A 662 19.82 21.74 -33.91
CA ALA A 662 20.01 20.86 -35.06
C ALA A 662 19.55 21.51 -36.38
N ARG A 663 18.44 22.26 -36.37
CA ARG A 663 17.97 23.01 -37.55
C ARG A 663 18.91 24.16 -37.90
N ALA A 664 19.41 24.91 -36.91
CA ALA A 664 20.37 25.99 -37.13
C ALA A 664 21.71 25.48 -37.68
N GLU A 665 22.25 24.38 -37.15
CA GLU A 665 23.47 23.72 -37.66
C GLU A 665 23.29 23.20 -39.09
N SER A 666 22.10 22.66 -39.40
CA SER A 666 21.73 22.25 -40.76
C SER A 666 21.68 23.45 -41.72
N TYR A 667 21.14 24.60 -41.28
CA TYR A 667 21.17 25.81 -42.08
C TYR A 667 22.60 26.33 -42.32
N VAL A 668 23.45 26.38 -41.30
CA VAL A 668 24.87 26.75 -41.45
C VAL A 668 25.58 25.85 -42.47
N SER A 669 25.27 24.55 -42.46
CA SER A 669 25.86 23.57 -43.37
C SER A 669 25.37 23.73 -44.82
N ALA A 670 24.11 24.12 -45.00
CA ALA A 670 23.48 24.30 -46.31
C ALA A 670 23.60 25.73 -46.87
N ALA A 671 23.98 26.71 -46.05
CA ALA A 671 24.00 28.12 -46.42
C ALA A 671 25.04 28.43 -47.51
N THR A 672 24.64 29.27 -48.47
CA THR A 672 25.55 29.88 -49.44
C THR A 672 26.43 30.96 -48.79
N ASP A 673 27.51 31.38 -49.46
CA ASP A 673 28.39 32.47 -48.97
C ASP A 673 27.61 33.76 -48.62
N ALA A 674 26.51 34.05 -49.31
CA ALA A 674 25.67 35.22 -49.06
C ALA A 674 24.74 35.08 -47.83
N GLN A 675 24.47 33.84 -47.39
CA GLN A 675 23.58 33.52 -46.27
C GLN A 675 24.34 33.18 -44.99
N LYS A 676 25.65 32.94 -45.09
CA LYS A 676 26.47 32.38 -44.01
C LYS A 676 26.45 33.22 -42.73
N GLU A 677 26.53 34.55 -42.85
CA GLU A 677 26.48 35.47 -41.70
C GLU A 677 25.14 35.38 -40.96
N GLU A 678 24.02 35.28 -41.68
CA GLU A 678 22.68 35.09 -41.09
C GLU A 678 22.55 33.71 -40.43
N ALA A 679 23.04 32.65 -41.07
CA ALA A 679 22.97 31.29 -40.54
C ALA A 679 23.80 31.15 -39.24
N GLU A 680 25.00 31.72 -39.22
CA GLU A 680 25.87 31.75 -38.03
C GLU A 680 25.22 32.58 -36.90
N GLN A 681 24.53 33.67 -37.22
CA GLN A 681 23.79 34.46 -36.23
C GLN A 681 22.62 33.68 -35.61
N ILE A 682 21.82 32.97 -36.41
CA ILE A 682 20.73 32.14 -35.89
C ILE A 682 21.26 31.06 -34.95
N LEU A 683 22.38 30.40 -35.30
CA LEU A 683 23.01 29.41 -34.42
C LEU A 683 23.48 30.04 -33.11
N ALA A 684 24.07 31.23 -33.16
CA ALA A 684 24.49 31.96 -31.97
C ALA A 684 23.30 32.36 -31.08
N ASP A 685 22.17 32.77 -31.67
CA ASP A 685 20.95 33.12 -30.94
C ASP A 685 20.36 31.88 -30.23
N VAL A 686 20.28 30.74 -30.92
CA VAL A 686 19.84 29.47 -30.31
C VAL A 686 20.75 29.06 -29.15
N GLN A 687 22.08 29.15 -29.32
CA GLN A 687 23.04 28.83 -28.25
C GLN A 687 22.92 29.80 -27.06
N SER A 688 22.59 31.07 -27.31
CA SER A 688 22.33 32.02 -26.24
C SER A 688 21.09 31.64 -25.45
N ILE A 689 20.01 31.24 -26.12
CA ILE A 689 18.77 30.77 -25.48
C ILE A 689 19.01 29.49 -24.69
N GLU A 690 19.73 28.50 -25.25
CA GLU A 690 20.11 27.26 -24.58
C GLU A 690 20.82 27.54 -23.25
N ASN A 691 21.81 28.44 -23.26
CA ASN A 691 22.56 28.81 -22.05
C ASN A 691 21.69 29.56 -21.02
N GLN A 692 20.81 30.47 -21.47
CA GLN A 692 19.90 31.19 -20.59
C GLN A 692 18.88 30.24 -19.95
N PHE A 693 18.26 29.36 -20.74
CA PHE A 693 17.30 28.38 -20.26
C PHE A 693 17.94 27.41 -19.26
N ASN A 694 19.11 26.83 -19.56
CA ASN A 694 19.80 25.93 -18.62
C ASN A 694 20.14 26.61 -17.30
N SER A 695 20.53 27.89 -17.33
CA SER A 695 20.78 28.67 -16.13
C SER A 695 19.49 28.94 -15.34
N GLY A 696 18.41 29.31 -16.03
CA GLY A 696 17.09 29.53 -15.43
C GLY A 696 16.47 28.25 -14.86
N LEU A 697 16.65 27.12 -15.53
CA LEU A 697 16.18 25.80 -15.09
C LEU A 697 16.86 25.36 -13.79
N ALA A 698 18.18 25.57 -13.67
CA ALA A 698 18.90 25.28 -12.43
C ALA A 698 18.37 26.11 -11.25
N VAL A 699 18.08 27.39 -11.48
CA VAL A 699 17.46 28.27 -10.47
C VAL A 699 16.04 27.84 -10.14
N PHE A 700 15.24 27.48 -11.13
CA PHE A 700 13.88 26.98 -10.95
C PHE A 700 13.87 25.70 -10.10
N ARG A 701 14.65 24.67 -10.46
CA ARG A 701 14.71 23.40 -9.71
C ARG A 701 15.18 23.59 -8.27
N ALA A 702 16.04 24.57 -8.00
CA ALA A 702 16.46 24.91 -6.64
C ALA A 702 15.33 25.45 -5.74
N LYS A 703 14.16 25.82 -6.30
CA LYS A 703 13.00 26.32 -5.55
C LYS A 703 12.17 25.22 -4.90
N GLU A 704 12.28 23.96 -5.33
CA GLU A 704 11.44 22.85 -4.84
C GLU A 704 11.45 22.75 -3.30
N GLN A 705 12.66 22.65 -2.75
CA GLN A 705 12.88 22.47 -1.31
C GLN A 705 12.35 23.66 -0.49
N PRO A 706 12.67 24.93 -0.82
CA PRO A 706 12.05 26.09 -0.19
C PRO A 706 10.52 26.10 -0.22
N ILE A 707 9.89 25.69 -1.33
CA ILE A 707 8.42 25.68 -1.47
C ILE A 707 7.81 24.64 -0.53
N ARG A 708 8.33 23.41 -0.53
CA ARG A 708 7.86 22.34 0.37
C ARG A 708 8.09 22.68 1.85
N ALA A 709 9.24 23.30 2.15
CA ALA A 709 9.54 23.77 3.50
C ALA A 709 8.55 24.84 3.96
N LEU A 710 8.19 25.79 3.10
CA LEU A 710 7.18 26.81 3.40
C LEU A 710 5.82 26.17 3.72
N ARG A 711 5.34 25.24 2.87
CA ARG A 711 4.08 24.51 3.13
C ARG A 711 4.10 23.83 4.50
N THR A 712 5.19 23.16 4.82
CA THR A 712 5.36 22.44 6.10
C THR A 712 5.38 23.39 7.29
N GLN A 713 6.04 24.55 7.17
CA GLN A 713 6.04 25.59 8.19
C GLN A 713 4.63 26.16 8.42
N ILE A 714 3.87 26.38 7.35
CA ILE A 714 2.48 26.87 7.45
C ILE A 714 1.58 25.83 8.13
N ALA A 715 1.71 24.55 7.75
CA ALA A 715 0.96 23.46 8.37
C ALA A 715 1.25 23.36 9.89
N ALA A 716 2.53 23.40 10.28
CA ALA A 716 2.90 23.43 11.70
C ALA A 716 2.34 24.66 12.42
N GLY A 717 2.34 25.83 11.77
CA GLY A 717 1.72 27.05 12.31
C GLY A 717 0.20 26.90 12.49
N PHE A 718 -0.48 26.27 11.54
CA PHE A 718 -1.91 25.95 11.61
C PHE A 718 -2.22 25.02 12.79
N ASP A 719 -1.42 23.98 12.97
CA ASP A 719 -1.55 23.02 14.08
C ASP A 719 -1.34 23.70 15.44
N VAL A 720 -0.32 24.56 15.56
CA VAL A 720 -0.10 25.37 16.77
C VAL A 720 -1.26 26.32 17.03
N ALA A 721 -1.79 26.98 16.00
CA ALA A 721 -2.93 27.90 16.15
C ALA A 721 -4.19 27.15 16.62
N ARG A 722 -4.42 25.93 16.10
CA ARG A 722 -5.47 25.04 16.61
C ARG A 722 -5.23 24.67 18.07
N GLY A 723 -4.00 24.31 18.44
CA GLY A 723 -3.62 24.08 19.83
C GLY A 723 -3.98 25.27 20.74
N LYS A 724 -3.60 26.49 20.33
CA LYS A 724 -3.91 27.73 21.04
C LYS A 724 -5.41 27.98 21.18
N GLU A 725 -6.18 27.77 20.11
CA GLU A 725 -7.63 27.93 20.13
C GLU A 725 -8.29 26.90 21.06
N GLY A 726 -7.86 25.64 21.02
CA GLY A 726 -8.33 24.59 21.91
C GLY A 726 -8.04 24.90 23.37
N THR A 727 -6.82 25.34 23.70
CA THR A 727 -6.47 25.75 25.07
C THR A 727 -7.22 27.01 25.50
N THR A 728 -7.46 27.95 24.59
CA THR A 728 -8.32 29.12 24.87
C THR A 728 -9.74 28.69 25.22
N ARG A 729 -10.31 27.71 24.50
CA ARG A 729 -11.63 27.14 24.82
C ARG A 729 -11.64 26.51 26.21
N LEU A 730 -10.54 25.89 26.67
CA LEU A 730 -10.45 25.37 28.05
C LEU A 730 -10.61 26.46 29.12
N THR A 731 -10.18 27.70 28.89
CA THR A 731 -10.38 28.81 29.87
C THR A 731 -11.86 29.16 30.07
N SER A 732 -12.74 28.77 29.13
CA SER A 732 -14.19 28.94 29.26
C SER A 732 -14.89 27.75 29.95
N ILE A 733 -14.15 26.67 30.22
CA ILE A 733 -14.67 25.49 30.91
C ILE A 733 -14.52 25.71 32.40
N GLY A 734 -15.65 25.88 33.09
CA GLY A 734 -15.71 25.61 34.52
C GLY A 734 -15.82 24.10 34.70
N PHE A 735 -14.74 23.43 35.07
CA PHE A 735 -14.85 22.10 35.66
C PHE A 735 -15.77 22.18 36.88
N VAL A 736 -16.43 21.08 37.21
CA VAL A 736 -17.27 20.99 38.42
C VAL A 736 -16.52 21.70 39.55
N THR A 737 -17.11 22.77 40.12
CA THR A 737 -16.38 23.50 41.17
C THR A 737 -16.04 22.53 42.29
N LYS A 738 -14.92 22.75 42.98
CA LYS A 738 -14.52 21.91 44.13
C LYS A 738 -15.73 21.59 45.01
N ASP A 739 -16.57 22.57 45.31
CA ASP A 739 -17.77 22.37 46.12
C ASP A 739 -18.85 21.46 45.47
N GLY A 740 -19.03 21.50 44.15
CA GLY A 740 -19.92 20.61 43.42
C GLY A 740 -19.35 19.20 43.26
N ALA A 741 -18.03 19.08 43.09
CA ALA A 741 -17.32 17.82 42.95
C ALA A 741 -17.23 17.13 44.31
N ASP A 742 -16.87 17.87 45.34
CA ASP A 742 -16.95 17.50 46.75
C ASP A 742 -18.39 17.14 47.10
N ALA A 743 -19.43 17.84 46.64
CA ALA A 743 -20.81 17.44 46.92
C ALA A 743 -21.17 16.07 46.33
N VAL A 744 -20.77 15.78 45.08
CA VAL A 744 -21.02 14.49 44.42
C VAL A 744 -20.14 13.38 45.00
N PHE A 745 -18.86 13.67 45.26
CA PHE A 745 -17.91 12.75 45.88
C PHE A 745 -18.31 12.43 47.32
N ASN A 746 -18.62 13.44 48.14
CA ASN A 746 -19.15 13.26 49.48
C ASN A 746 -20.50 12.52 49.46
N ALA A 747 -21.35 12.69 48.44
CA ALA A 747 -22.58 11.91 48.33
C ALA A 747 -22.30 10.42 48.06
N GLY A 748 -21.34 10.11 47.18
CA GLY A 748 -20.87 8.75 46.94
C GLY A 748 -20.23 8.14 48.19
N GLU A 749 -19.37 8.87 48.88
CA GLU A 749 -18.78 8.46 50.15
C GLU A 749 -19.82 8.32 51.26
N VAL A 750 -20.83 9.18 51.34
CA VAL A 750 -21.93 9.08 52.32
C VAL A 750 -22.77 7.84 52.05
N VAL A 751 -23.12 7.57 50.79
CA VAL A 751 -23.84 6.34 50.42
C VAL A 751 -23.00 5.12 50.75
N TYR A 752 -21.71 5.14 50.41
CA TYR A 752 -20.78 4.06 50.73
C TYR A 752 -20.61 3.87 52.25
N ASP A 753 -20.42 4.95 53.01
CA ASP A 753 -20.26 4.94 54.46
C ASP A 753 -21.51 4.41 55.15
N VAL A 754 -22.70 4.75 54.63
CA VAL A 754 -23.98 4.23 55.12
C VAL A 754 -24.17 2.76 54.72
N VAL A 755 -23.81 2.36 53.50
CA VAL A 755 -23.86 0.94 53.09
C VAL A 755 -22.87 0.12 53.92
N ARG A 756 -21.67 0.63 54.19
CA ARG A 756 -20.67 0.01 55.07
C ARG A 756 -21.16 -0.06 56.50
N ASP A 757 -21.76 1.01 57.03
CA ASP A 757 -22.33 1.02 58.38
C ASP A 757 -23.50 0.02 58.51
N ILE A 758 -24.36 -0.10 57.49
CA ILE A 758 -25.42 -1.12 57.40
C ILE A 758 -24.82 -2.53 57.34
N TRP A 759 -23.80 -2.71 56.50
CA TRP A 759 -23.04 -3.95 56.36
C TRP A 759 -22.42 -4.37 57.71
N GLU A 760 -21.76 -3.44 58.42
CA GLU A 760 -21.05 -3.70 59.67
C GLU A 760 -21.99 -3.88 60.87
N GLN A 761 -23.22 -3.39 60.78
CA GLN A 761 -24.23 -3.51 61.83
C GLN A 761 -25.05 -4.80 61.67
N ASP A 762 -25.21 -5.55 62.76
CA ASP A 762 -26.13 -6.70 62.84
C ASP A 762 -27.60 -6.23 62.92
N LEU A 763 -28.14 -5.70 61.82
CA LEU A 763 -29.50 -5.20 61.73
C LEU A 763 -30.51 -6.35 61.58
N GLY A 764 -31.59 -6.32 62.38
CA GLY A 764 -32.73 -7.23 62.24
C GLY A 764 -33.74 -6.77 61.18
N SER A 765 -34.80 -7.52 60.90
CA SER A 765 -35.81 -7.11 59.91
C SER A 765 -36.57 -5.81 60.29
N GLY A 766 -36.73 -4.88 59.35
CA GLY A 766 -37.59 -3.70 59.45
C GLY A 766 -36.86 -2.40 59.11
N LEU A 767 -37.47 -1.27 59.48
CA LEU A 767 -36.93 0.07 59.24
C LEU A 767 -35.96 0.47 60.37
N HIS A 768 -34.74 0.81 59.99
CA HIS A 768 -33.70 1.33 60.87
C HIS A 768 -33.34 2.76 60.48
N THR A 769 -32.78 3.50 61.43
CA THR A 769 -32.36 4.88 61.21
C THR A 769 -31.01 5.12 61.86
N GLY A 770 -30.13 5.83 61.19
CA GLY A 770 -28.82 6.17 61.71
C GLY A 770 -28.30 7.50 61.19
N THR A 771 -27.02 7.72 61.44
CA THR A 771 -26.27 8.90 60.99
C THR A 771 -24.99 8.37 60.38
N ALA A 772 -24.61 8.87 59.20
CA ALA A 772 -23.42 8.41 58.50
C ALA A 772 -22.18 8.61 59.41
N PRO A 773 -21.43 7.53 59.76
CA PRO A 773 -20.35 7.56 60.74
C PRO A 773 -19.30 8.66 60.53
N ASN A 774 -18.93 8.93 59.27
CA ASN A 774 -17.94 9.94 58.90
C ASN A 774 -18.58 11.26 58.45
N TYR A 775 -19.90 11.29 58.28
CA TYR A 775 -20.66 12.41 57.74
C TYR A 775 -21.88 12.76 58.61
N PRO A 776 -21.69 13.29 59.82
CA PRO A 776 -22.75 13.43 60.83
C PRO A 776 -23.89 14.39 60.45
N ALA A 777 -23.72 15.18 59.39
CA ALA A 777 -24.76 16.03 58.82
C ALA A 777 -25.81 15.24 58.00
N TRP A 778 -25.53 13.97 57.68
CA TRP A 778 -26.39 13.08 56.91
C TRP A 778 -27.03 12.04 57.82
N THR A 779 -28.36 12.03 57.84
CA THR A 779 -29.15 10.97 58.48
C THR A 779 -29.66 10.03 57.41
N TYR A 780 -29.71 8.74 57.73
CA TYR A 780 -30.26 7.74 56.83
C TYR A 780 -31.41 6.97 57.47
N THR A 781 -32.33 6.51 56.64
CA THR A 781 -33.26 5.43 56.96
C THR A 781 -33.00 4.26 56.03
N TYR A 782 -33.01 3.04 56.58
CA TYR A 782 -32.77 1.82 55.84
C TYR A 782 -33.84 0.79 56.14
N ASP A 783 -34.54 0.34 55.09
CA ASP A 783 -35.48 -0.77 55.16
C ASP A 783 -34.78 -2.06 54.72
N THR A 784 -34.52 -2.97 55.67
CA THR A 784 -33.86 -4.25 55.38
C THR A 784 -34.74 -5.18 54.52
N ASP A 785 -36.05 -4.97 54.50
CA ASP A 785 -36.98 -5.84 53.75
C ASP A 785 -37.10 -5.40 52.28
N GLY A 786 -36.86 -4.11 52.01
CA GLY A 786 -36.91 -3.50 50.68
C GLY A 786 -35.57 -3.00 50.14
N TYR A 787 -34.48 -3.17 50.89
CA TYR A 787 -33.13 -2.65 50.65
C TYR A 787 -33.12 -1.17 50.21
N ARG A 788 -34.01 -0.38 50.80
CA ARG A 788 -34.22 1.02 50.44
C ARG A 788 -33.51 1.92 51.44
N ILE A 789 -32.65 2.79 50.92
CA ILE A 789 -31.89 3.77 51.69
C ILE A 789 -32.40 5.15 51.33
N GLU A 790 -32.88 5.90 52.31
CA GLU A 790 -33.18 7.33 52.15
C GLU A 790 -32.21 8.14 53.01
N LEU A 791 -31.53 9.08 52.39
CA LEU A 791 -30.54 9.96 53.00
C LEU A 791 -31.05 11.39 52.93
N SER A 792 -31.02 12.07 54.07
CA SER A 792 -31.36 13.49 54.16
C SER A 792 -30.24 14.22 54.87
N ASN A 793 -29.83 15.36 54.31
CA ASN A 793 -28.83 16.22 54.93
C ASN A 793 -29.50 17.31 55.79
N ALA A 794 -28.76 17.84 56.76
CA ALA A 794 -29.18 19.02 57.53
C ALA A 794 -29.41 20.28 56.66
N GLN A 795 -28.85 20.35 55.44
CA GLN A 795 -29.04 21.41 54.46
C GLN A 795 -30.37 21.26 53.71
N GLU A 796 -31.20 22.30 53.75
CA GLU A 796 -32.57 22.27 53.24
C GLU A 796 -32.66 21.97 51.72
N GLY A 797 -33.38 20.90 51.39
CA GLY A 797 -33.57 20.43 50.01
C GLY A 797 -32.38 19.68 49.42
N THR A 798 -31.52 19.11 50.28
CA THR A 798 -30.46 18.15 49.91
C THR A 798 -30.87 16.74 50.37
N GLU A 799 -31.20 15.86 49.42
CA GLU A 799 -31.76 14.53 49.67
C GLU A 799 -31.25 13.54 48.62
N ILE A 800 -30.96 12.30 49.04
CA ILE A 800 -30.62 11.18 48.16
C ILE A 800 -31.57 10.03 48.49
N SER A 801 -32.15 9.40 47.47
CA SER A 801 -32.85 8.13 47.62
C SER A 801 -32.13 7.07 46.79
N ALA A 802 -31.78 5.97 47.45
CA ALA A 802 -31.15 4.82 46.83
C ALA A 802 -31.98 3.55 47.09
N VAL A 803 -31.98 2.65 46.12
CA VAL A 803 -32.53 1.30 46.26
C VAL A 803 -31.45 0.33 45.84
N ALA A 804 -31.22 -0.69 46.66
CA ALA A 804 -30.22 -1.71 46.41
C ALA A 804 -30.86 -3.08 46.15
N GLN A 805 -30.08 -3.97 45.54
CA GLN A 805 -30.36 -5.40 45.48
C GLN A 805 -29.07 -6.21 45.53
N VAL A 806 -29.20 -7.47 45.91
CA VAL A 806 -28.10 -8.43 45.96
C VAL A 806 -28.28 -9.47 44.87
N ASN A 807 -27.26 -9.60 44.02
CA ASN A 807 -27.14 -10.69 43.07
C ASN A 807 -26.16 -11.73 43.63
N SER A 808 -26.70 -12.83 44.17
CA SER A 808 -25.93 -13.89 44.82
C SER A 808 -25.20 -14.80 43.83
N GLY A 809 -23.93 -15.12 44.09
CA GLY A 809 -23.12 -16.01 43.25
C GLY A 809 -21.75 -16.32 43.87
N ALA A 810 -20.83 -16.88 43.07
CA ALA A 810 -19.43 -17.04 43.48
C ALA A 810 -18.68 -15.70 43.56
N SER A 811 -19.13 -14.72 42.77
CA SER A 811 -18.77 -13.31 42.88
C SER A 811 -20.06 -12.52 43.00
N SER A 812 -20.57 -12.44 44.23
CA SER A 812 -21.81 -11.70 44.50
C SER A 812 -21.63 -10.21 44.23
N ARG A 813 -22.73 -9.52 43.91
CA ARG A 813 -22.74 -8.08 43.66
C ARG A 813 -23.81 -7.40 44.49
N ILE A 814 -23.45 -6.28 45.10
CA ILE A 814 -24.43 -5.30 45.62
C ILE A 814 -24.63 -4.27 44.53
N ILE A 815 -25.86 -4.17 44.03
CA ILE A 815 -26.23 -3.27 42.93
C ILE A 815 -27.13 -2.20 43.51
N LEU A 816 -26.74 -0.94 43.34
CA LEU A 816 -27.50 0.22 43.80
C LEU A 816 -27.93 1.05 42.60
N THR A 817 -29.15 1.56 42.67
CA THR A 817 -29.59 2.70 41.85
C THR A 817 -29.97 3.85 42.76
N TRP A 818 -29.67 5.07 42.35
CA TRP A 818 -29.93 6.23 43.20
C TRP A 818 -30.29 7.47 42.40
N SER A 819 -30.98 8.39 43.05
CA SER A 819 -31.25 9.73 42.55
C SER A 819 -31.28 10.71 43.71
N GLY A 820 -31.01 11.98 43.43
CA GLY A 820 -30.95 12.96 44.50
C GLY A 820 -30.65 14.36 44.00
N ILE A 821 -30.88 15.30 44.90
CA ILE A 821 -30.54 16.71 44.71
C ILE A 821 -29.50 17.04 45.78
N LEU A 822 -28.32 17.47 45.33
CA LEU A 822 -27.22 17.90 46.18
C LEU A 822 -27.06 19.41 46.05
N LYS A 823 -26.96 20.13 47.17
CA LYS A 823 -26.70 21.57 47.15
C LYS A 823 -25.35 21.87 47.76
N ALA A 824 -24.49 22.54 47.00
CA ALA A 824 -23.25 23.11 47.51
C ALA A 824 -23.53 24.31 48.42
N VAL A 825 -22.56 24.67 49.27
CA VAL A 825 -22.63 25.83 50.18
C VAL A 825 -22.78 27.15 49.41
N GLU A 826 -22.21 27.21 48.20
CA GLU A 826 -22.28 28.37 47.30
C GLU A 826 -23.56 28.43 46.43
N GLY A 827 -24.53 27.51 46.63
CA GLY A 827 -25.84 27.56 45.96
C GLY A 827 -25.99 26.69 44.72
N GLN A 828 -24.90 26.10 44.21
CA GLN A 828 -24.96 25.16 43.10
C GLN A 828 -25.80 23.93 43.45
N THR A 829 -26.62 23.49 42.49
CA THR A 829 -27.45 22.29 42.64
C THR A 829 -27.02 21.23 41.63
N VAL A 830 -26.71 20.04 42.13
CA VAL A 830 -26.45 18.85 41.31
C VAL A 830 -27.66 17.93 41.40
N GLU A 831 -28.25 17.60 40.27
CA GLU A 831 -29.31 16.62 40.16
C GLU A 831 -28.75 15.33 39.57
N VAL A 832 -28.84 14.25 40.34
CA VAL A 832 -28.50 12.90 39.89
C VAL A 832 -29.79 12.21 39.48
N LYS A 833 -29.86 11.80 38.21
CA LYS A 833 -31.11 11.41 37.53
C LYS A 833 -31.26 9.91 37.36
N SER A 834 -32.52 9.54 37.05
CA SER A 834 -32.92 8.26 36.48
C SER A 834 -32.63 7.03 37.35
N PRO A 835 -33.37 6.79 38.45
CA PRO A 835 -33.23 5.54 39.19
C PRO A 835 -33.94 4.40 38.44
N ASP A 836 -33.20 3.37 37.99
CA ASP A 836 -33.75 2.13 37.42
C ASP A 836 -32.87 0.94 37.81
N LEU A 837 -33.37 0.14 38.76
CA LEU A 837 -32.64 -0.99 39.31
C LEU A 837 -32.44 -2.12 38.28
N ALA A 838 -33.38 -2.30 37.35
CA ALA A 838 -33.28 -3.32 36.32
C ALA A 838 -32.21 -2.94 35.28
N GLU A 839 -32.08 -1.65 34.96
CA GLU A 839 -30.99 -1.18 34.10
C GLU A 839 -29.64 -1.34 34.79
N CYS A 840 -29.52 -0.94 36.06
CA CYS A 840 -28.28 -1.12 36.82
C CYS A 840 -27.89 -2.59 36.97
N GLU A 841 -28.85 -3.51 37.05
CA GLU A 841 -28.57 -4.94 37.03
C GLU A 841 -27.99 -5.41 35.69
N ARG A 842 -28.58 -4.97 34.58
CA ARG A 842 -28.09 -5.28 33.24
C ARG A 842 -26.66 -4.81 33.05
N TRP A 843 -26.34 -3.62 33.55
CA TRP A 843 -24.99 -3.06 33.52
C TRP A 843 -24.02 -3.83 34.42
N ALA A 844 -24.41 -4.12 35.66
CA ALA A 844 -23.60 -4.91 36.60
C ALA A 844 -23.25 -6.33 36.10
N LEU A 845 -24.11 -6.90 35.25
CA LEU A 845 -23.91 -8.19 34.59
C LEU A 845 -23.15 -8.09 33.26
N GLY A 846 -22.75 -6.89 32.83
CA GLY A 846 -22.05 -6.64 31.57
C GLY A 846 -22.92 -6.88 30.32
N THR A 847 -24.24 -6.82 30.44
CA THR A 847 -25.17 -7.01 29.30
C THR A 847 -25.44 -5.73 28.52
N ILE A 848 -25.00 -4.59 29.06
CA ILE A 848 -24.98 -3.26 28.43
C ILE A 848 -23.71 -2.52 28.86
N ASP A 849 -23.19 -1.66 27.99
CA ASP A 849 -21.95 -0.92 28.28
C ASP A 849 -22.22 0.37 29.09
N THR A 850 -23.34 1.03 28.82
CA THR A 850 -23.71 2.31 29.42
C THR A 850 -25.16 2.25 29.93
N PRO A 851 -25.42 2.39 31.24
CA PRO A 851 -26.78 2.39 31.77
C PRO A 851 -27.46 3.74 31.54
N ASN A 852 -28.77 3.72 31.33
CA ASN A 852 -29.60 4.95 31.33
C ASN A 852 -30.04 5.40 32.73
N ALA A 853 -29.38 4.86 33.76
CA ALA A 853 -29.66 5.09 35.16
C ALA A 853 -28.38 5.38 35.94
N SER A 854 -28.51 6.08 37.06
CA SER A 854 -27.39 6.26 37.98
C SER A 854 -27.24 5.00 38.84
N CYS A 855 -26.10 4.33 38.69
CA CYS A 855 -25.83 2.97 39.15
C CYS A 855 -24.55 2.92 39.97
N SER A 856 -24.49 2.07 40.97
CA SER A 856 -23.25 1.72 41.66
C SER A 856 -23.22 0.23 41.96
N VAL A 857 -22.07 -0.41 41.74
CA VAL A 857 -21.90 -1.86 41.85
C VAL A 857 -20.67 -2.12 42.69
N ILE A 858 -20.85 -2.90 43.75
CA ILE A 858 -19.76 -3.41 44.58
C ILE A 858 -19.69 -4.91 44.35
N SER A 859 -18.56 -5.38 43.85
CA SER A 859 -18.29 -6.80 43.67
C SER A 859 -17.63 -7.36 44.93
N ILE A 860 -18.14 -8.50 45.40
CA ILE A 860 -17.73 -9.15 46.64
C ILE A 860 -17.23 -10.56 46.31
N ASP A 861 -16.05 -10.91 46.83
CA ASP A 861 -15.50 -12.26 46.73
C ASP A 861 -16.15 -13.19 47.76
N GLY A 862 -17.26 -13.81 47.36
CA GLY A 862 -18.07 -14.62 48.25
C GLY A 862 -19.53 -14.68 47.82
N ASN A 863 -20.30 -15.48 48.56
CA ASN A 863 -21.72 -15.66 48.30
C ASN A 863 -22.56 -15.04 49.42
N ILE A 864 -23.01 -13.80 49.18
CA ILE A 864 -23.93 -13.07 50.05
C ILE A 864 -25.38 -13.23 49.60
N ALA A 865 -26.33 -13.34 50.55
CA ALA A 865 -27.76 -13.39 50.31
C ALA A 865 -28.47 -12.06 50.64
N THR A 866 -27.92 -11.29 51.58
CA THR A 866 -28.35 -9.93 51.93
C THR A 866 -27.15 -8.98 51.97
N ILE A 867 -27.38 -7.67 52.08
CA ILE A 867 -26.30 -6.65 52.13
C ILE A 867 -25.45 -6.84 53.40
N GLU A 868 -26.08 -7.24 54.50
CA GLU A 868 -25.47 -7.44 55.81
C GLU A 868 -24.52 -8.66 55.85
N ASP A 869 -24.72 -9.63 54.95
CA ASP A 869 -23.82 -10.79 54.81
C ASP A 869 -22.42 -10.39 54.31
N ALA A 870 -22.26 -9.19 53.73
CA ALA A 870 -21.01 -8.72 53.16
C ALA A 870 -19.86 -8.61 54.19
N LYS A 871 -20.16 -8.47 55.49
CA LYS A 871 -19.16 -8.38 56.59
C LYS A 871 -18.21 -9.55 56.73
N ASP A 872 -18.58 -10.69 56.18
CA ASP A 872 -17.76 -11.88 56.25
C ASP A 872 -16.91 -12.09 54.97
N PHE A 873 -16.91 -11.12 54.04
CA PHE A 873 -16.26 -11.21 52.72
C PHE A 873 -15.53 -9.91 52.31
N GLU A 874 -14.66 -10.00 51.30
CA GLU A 874 -13.83 -8.88 50.83
C GLU A 874 -14.39 -8.28 49.53
N ALA A 875 -14.32 -6.95 49.38
CA ALA A 875 -14.71 -6.26 48.15
C ALA A 875 -13.57 -6.28 47.14
N THR A 876 -13.84 -6.63 45.88
CA THR A 876 -12.80 -6.78 44.85
C THR A 876 -12.77 -5.63 43.85
N LYS A 877 -13.91 -4.96 43.65
CA LYS A 877 -14.08 -3.92 42.63
C LYS A 877 -15.31 -3.06 42.94
N GLY A 878 -15.17 -1.75 42.75
CA GLY A 878 -16.26 -0.79 42.81
C GLY A 878 -16.44 -0.09 41.47
N GLU A 879 -17.68 -0.01 40.99
CA GLU A 879 -18.02 0.73 39.78
C GLU A 879 -19.18 1.68 40.07
N THR A 880 -19.12 2.89 39.52
CA THR A 880 -20.23 3.84 39.56
C THR A 880 -20.41 4.49 38.21
N PHE A 881 -21.66 4.66 37.81
CA PHE A 881 -22.04 5.40 36.62
C PHE A 881 -23.16 6.34 37.01
N ASN A 882 -22.97 7.65 36.81
CA ASN A 882 -23.89 8.67 37.27
C ASN A 882 -24.29 9.55 36.09
N ILE A 883 -25.59 9.78 35.94
CA ILE A 883 -26.13 10.77 35.02
C ILE A 883 -26.34 12.05 35.83
N VAL A 884 -25.55 13.08 35.53
CA VAL A 884 -25.46 14.30 36.35
C VAL A 884 -25.86 15.54 35.56
N GLU A 885 -26.64 16.41 36.19
CA GLU A 885 -26.96 17.75 35.67
C GLU A 885 -26.72 18.81 36.75
N PHE A 886 -25.92 19.83 36.42
CA PHE A 886 -25.67 20.99 37.29
C PHE A 886 -26.62 22.13 36.92
N ILE A 887 -27.55 22.47 37.82
CA ILE A 887 -28.71 23.34 37.54
C ILE A 887 -28.44 24.84 37.80
N ASP A 888 -27.49 25.18 38.69
CA ASP A 888 -27.22 26.58 39.12
C ASP A 888 -25.72 26.92 39.23
N GLY A 889 -24.86 26.22 38.47
CA GLY A 889 -23.45 26.58 38.32
C GLY A 889 -23.26 27.66 37.26
N GLN A 890 -22.21 28.50 37.38
CA GLN A 890 -21.91 29.59 36.44
C GLN A 890 -21.77 29.13 34.97
N TYR A 891 -21.50 27.84 34.73
CA TYR A 891 -21.21 27.29 33.40
C TYR A 891 -22.18 26.21 32.91
N GLY A 892 -22.93 25.55 33.81
CA GLY A 892 -23.86 24.44 33.49
C GLY A 892 -23.15 23.22 32.88
N PHE A 893 -23.32 22.04 33.47
CA PHE A 893 -22.79 20.78 32.92
C PHE A 893 -23.90 19.73 32.85
N ASN A 894 -24.02 19.08 31.71
CA ASN A 894 -24.91 17.94 31.52
C ASN A 894 -24.10 16.80 30.88
N GLY A 895 -24.07 15.65 31.54
CA GLY A 895 -23.25 14.54 31.09
C GLY A 895 -23.33 13.32 31.99
N THR A 896 -22.34 12.46 31.83
CA THR A 896 -22.18 11.22 32.58
C THR A 896 -20.83 11.20 33.28
N MET A 897 -20.79 10.55 34.43
CA MET A 897 -19.58 10.30 35.19
C MET A 897 -19.49 8.81 35.46
N TYR A 898 -18.47 8.17 34.93
CA TYR A 898 -18.10 6.80 35.24
C TYR A 898 -16.89 6.83 36.17
N ALA A 899 -16.88 6.00 37.20
CA ALA A 899 -15.66 5.72 37.94
C ALA A 899 -15.55 4.23 38.23
N GLU A 900 -14.33 3.72 38.09
CA GLU A 900 -13.94 2.37 38.45
C GLU A 900 -12.85 2.44 39.50
N LEU A 901 -13.01 1.68 40.57
CA LEU A 901 -12.03 1.51 41.64
C LEU A 901 -11.63 0.05 41.72
N THR A 902 -10.33 -0.19 41.58
CA THR A 902 -9.69 -1.50 41.75
C THR A 902 -8.46 -1.36 42.64
N SER A 903 -7.88 -2.48 43.04
CA SER A 903 -6.67 -2.48 43.84
C SER A 903 -5.72 -3.59 43.42
N VAL A 904 -4.43 -3.32 43.56
CA VAL A 904 -3.35 -4.28 43.28
C VAL A 904 -2.37 -4.34 44.45
N ASP A 905 -1.68 -5.46 44.60
CA ASP A 905 -0.53 -5.56 45.52
C ASP A 905 0.70 -4.82 44.95
N ALA A 906 1.75 -4.68 45.75
CA ALA A 906 3.02 -4.06 45.34
C ALA A 906 3.71 -4.75 44.13
N THR A 907 3.25 -5.93 43.69
CA THR A 907 3.73 -6.65 42.51
C THR A 907 2.77 -6.58 41.31
N GLY A 908 1.67 -5.84 41.44
CA GLY A 908 0.66 -5.62 40.39
C GLY A 908 -0.41 -6.71 40.29
N ASN A 909 -0.52 -7.65 41.24
CA ASN A 909 -1.62 -8.63 41.23
C ASN A 909 -2.88 -8.04 41.85
N PRO A 910 -4.09 -8.42 41.40
CA PRO A 910 -5.33 -7.98 42.03
C PRO A 910 -5.33 -8.24 43.54
N SER A 911 -5.61 -7.19 44.31
CA SER A 911 -5.79 -7.23 45.76
C SER A 911 -7.22 -6.81 46.09
N PRO A 912 -7.82 -7.26 47.20
CA PRO A 912 -9.07 -6.68 47.68
C PRO A 912 -8.94 -5.18 47.94
N LEU A 913 -10.04 -4.45 47.80
CA LEU A 913 -10.13 -3.04 48.12
C LEU A 913 -10.06 -2.84 49.64
N PHE A 914 -9.54 -1.69 50.08
CA PHE A 914 -9.54 -1.27 51.49
C PHE A 914 -8.78 -2.19 52.45
N VAL A 915 -7.73 -2.86 51.98
CA VAL A 915 -6.81 -3.65 52.80
C VAL A 915 -5.46 -2.97 52.93
N ASP A 916 -4.79 -3.17 54.06
CA ASP A 916 -3.44 -2.65 54.29
C ASP A 916 -2.47 -3.15 53.17
N ASP A 917 -1.55 -2.28 52.74
CA ASP A 917 -0.53 -2.54 51.69
C ASP A 917 -1.06 -2.72 50.24
N ALA A 918 -2.33 -2.41 49.96
CA ALA A 918 -2.86 -2.37 48.59
C ALA A 918 -2.65 -1.00 47.91
N ILE A 919 -2.34 -1.02 46.62
CA ILE A 919 -2.31 0.16 45.73
C ILE A 919 -3.69 0.27 45.09
N GLU A 920 -4.43 1.32 45.42
CA GLU A 920 -5.76 1.56 44.84
C GLU A 920 -5.64 2.36 43.55
N LEU A 921 -6.32 1.89 42.51
CA LEU A 921 -6.33 2.48 41.18
C LEU A 921 -7.76 2.93 40.87
N ALA A 922 -7.96 4.22 40.66
CA ALA A 922 -9.25 4.78 40.28
C ALA A 922 -9.18 5.37 38.88
N ASN A 923 -10.03 4.89 37.98
CA ASN A 923 -10.23 5.51 36.67
C ASN A 923 -11.57 6.25 36.66
N VAL A 924 -11.52 7.57 36.55
CA VAL A 924 -12.71 8.42 36.47
C VAL A 924 -12.82 9.01 35.07
N ARG A 925 -13.97 8.83 34.43
CA ARG A 925 -14.29 9.39 33.11
C ARG A 925 -15.55 10.24 33.21
N ILE A 926 -15.43 11.51 32.87
CA ILE A 926 -16.54 12.47 32.83
C ILE A 926 -16.71 12.93 31.40
N ASN A 927 -17.88 12.66 30.81
CA ASN A 927 -18.18 13.06 29.43
C ASN A 927 -19.45 13.91 29.44
N GLY A 928 -19.45 15.03 28.73
CA GLY A 928 -20.64 15.87 28.68
C GLY A 928 -20.48 17.16 27.91
N THR A 929 -21.48 18.02 28.06
CA THR A 929 -21.52 19.32 27.40
C THR A 929 -21.58 20.43 28.44
N THR A 930 -20.71 21.43 28.28
CA THR A 930 -20.75 22.70 29.02
C THR A 930 -20.61 23.86 28.03
N GLN A 931 -21.47 24.87 28.15
CA GLN A 931 -21.49 26.05 27.23
C GLN A 931 -21.33 25.70 25.73
N ASP A 932 -22.08 24.71 25.24
CA ASP A 932 -22.04 24.19 23.85
C ASP A 932 -20.74 23.48 23.44
N LEU A 933 -19.80 23.26 24.36
CA LEU A 933 -18.58 22.49 24.16
C LEU A 933 -18.76 21.05 24.63
N VAL A 934 -18.55 20.08 23.73
CA VAL A 934 -18.54 18.65 24.05
C VAL A 934 -17.13 18.28 24.49
N MET A 935 -17.01 17.74 25.70
CA MET A 935 -15.72 17.46 26.34
C MET A 935 -15.72 16.13 27.09
N GLY A 936 -14.52 15.55 27.20
CA GLY A 936 -14.19 14.45 28.08
C GLY A 936 -13.12 14.84 29.09
N LEU A 937 -13.22 14.36 30.32
CA LEU A 937 -12.17 14.38 31.34
C LEU A 937 -11.91 12.95 31.78
N GLU A 938 -10.65 12.52 31.69
CA GLU A 938 -10.18 11.24 32.20
C GLU A 938 -9.17 11.49 33.32
N LEU A 939 -9.41 10.89 34.48
CA LEU A 939 -8.49 10.88 35.62
C LEU A 939 -8.08 9.43 35.85
N ALA A 940 -6.82 9.11 35.62
CA ALA A 940 -6.22 7.85 36.00
C ALA A 940 -5.47 8.08 37.31
N LEU A 941 -6.10 7.79 38.44
CA LEU A 941 -5.60 8.05 39.78
C LEU A 941 -4.98 6.79 40.39
N ARG A 942 -3.91 7.00 41.17
CA ARG A 942 -3.21 5.98 41.93
C ARG A 942 -3.06 6.46 43.37
N ASN A 943 -3.45 5.62 44.31
CA ASN A 943 -3.27 5.84 45.74
C ASN A 943 -2.33 4.75 46.29
N GLU A 944 -1.12 5.15 46.67
CA GLU A 944 -0.10 4.27 47.23
C GLU A 944 0.60 4.98 48.39
N ASP A 945 0.70 4.29 49.53
CA ASP A 945 1.34 4.82 50.72
C ASP A 945 2.81 5.21 50.46
N GLY A 946 3.11 6.51 50.62
CA GLY A 946 4.48 7.04 50.52
C GLY A 946 5.00 7.25 49.10
N VAL A 947 4.11 7.27 48.09
CA VAL A 947 4.44 7.63 46.70
C VAL A 947 3.73 8.92 46.31
N ASP A 948 4.51 9.90 45.86
CA ASP A 948 3.98 11.23 45.48
C ASP A 948 3.30 11.25 44.09
N GLU A 949 3.32 10.15 43.33
CA GLU A 949 2.70 10.08 41.99
C GLU A 949 1.22 9.68 42.12
N LEU A 950 0.33 10.65 41.87
CA LEU A 950 -1.12 10.47 41.98
C LEU A 950 -1.77 10.04 40.67
N GLY A 951 -1.07 10.18 39.53
CA GLY A 951 -1.52 9.70 38.23
C GLY A 951 -1.61 10.79 37.16
N MET A 952 -2.66 10.79 36.32
CA MET A 952 -2.77 11.67 35.14
C MET A 952 -4.20 12.19 34.95
N ALA A 953 -4.30 13.47 34.56
CA ALA A 953 -5.54 14.11 34.11
C ALA A 953 -5.46 14.46 32.62
N LYS A 954 -6.45 14.02 31.84
CA LYS A 954 -6.57 14.29 30.40
C LYS A 954 -7.91 14.91 30.09
N VAL A 955 -7.89 16.05 29.41
CA VAL A 955 -9.08 16.74 28.91
C VAL A 955 -9.12 16.64 27.41
N THR A 956 -10.19 16.10 26.84
CA THR A 956 -10.45 16.06 25.40
C THR A 956 -11.57 17.00 25.02
N LEU A 957 -11.44 17.61 23.85
CA LEU A 957 -12.52 18.35 23.21
C LEU A 957 -12.98 17.56 21.97
N ASP A 958 -14.01 16.74 22.15
CA ASP A 958 -14.39 15.69 21.18
C ASP A 958 -14.78 16.25 19.81
N LEU A 959 -15.26 17.49 19.75
CA LEU A 959 -15.61 18.18 18.50
C LEU A 959 -14.55 19.18 18.03
N PHE A 960 -13.35 19.14 18.60
CA PHE A 960 -12.26 20.06 18.27
C PHE A 960 -11.02 19.29 17.78
N ASN A 961 -11.24 18.46 16.76
CA ASN A 961 -10.21 17.79 15.97
C ASN A 961 -9.12 17.09 16.83
N GLY A 962 -9.57 16.25 17.77
CA GLY A 962 -8.69 15.43 18.62
C GLY A 962 -7.79 16.20 19.58
N TYR A 963 -8.18 17.44 19.93
CA TYR A 963 -7.49 18.21 20.96
C TYR A 963 -7.49 17.46 22.30
N ALA A 964 -6.31 17.36 22.91
CA ALA A 964 -6.13 16.86 24.26
C ALA A 964 -5.17 17.75 25.06
N PHE A 965 -5.49 17.94 26.33
CA PHE A 965 -4.67 18.62 27.33
C PHE A 965 -4.40 17.65 28.47
N ASN A 966 -3.14 17.27 28.65
CA ASN A 966 -2.73 16.22 29.59
C ASN A 966 -1.84 16.82 30.67
N VAL A 967 -2.04 16.44 31.93
CA VAL A 967 -1.23 16.88 33.07
C VAL A 967 -0.98 15.71 34.02
N ASN A 968 0.26 15.56 34.48
CA ASN A 968 0.62 14.58 35.50
C ASN A 968 0.24 15.11 36.89
N LEU A 969 -0.46 14.30 37.67
CA LEU A 969 -0.91 14.61 39.02
C LEU A 969 0.12 14.08 40.03
N VAL A 970 0.51 14.93 40.98
CA VAL A 970 1.47 14.59 42.05
C VAL A 970 1.03 15.17 43.40
N ASP A 971 1.39 14.50 44.50
CA ASP A 971 1.10 14.89 45.90
C ASP A 971 2.21 15.79 46.50
N SER A 972 3.12 16.28 45.66
CA SER A 972 4.23 17.15 46.07
C SER A 972 3.89 18.64 45.86
N ASP A 973 4.54 19.54 46.60
CA ASP A 973 4.46 21.00 46.38
C ASP A 973 5.08 21.48 45.04
N ALA A 974 5.50 20.55 44.15
CA ALA A 974 6.07 20.88 42.85
C ALA A 974 4.96 21.21 41.81
N PRO A 975 5.22 22.13 40.86
CA PRO A 975 4.22 22.49 39.85
C PRO A 975 3.89 21.31 38.95
N LEU A 976 2.62 21.17 38.56
CA LEU A 976 2.18 20.15 37.61
C LEU A 976 2.78 20.42 36.22
N VAL A 977 3.11 19.34 35.50
CA VAL A 977 3.68 19.38 34.15
C VAL A 977 2.90 18.48 33.21
N GLY A 978 2.87 18.84 31.92
CA GLY A 978 2.05 18.14 30.95
C GLY A 978 2.28 18.60 29.52
N GLU A 979 1.30 18.36 28.65
CA GLU A 979 1.37 18.74 27.24
C GLU A 979 -0.01 18.98 26.61
N VAL A 980 0.01 19.71 25.50
CA VAL A 980 -1.13 19.89 24.59
C VAL A 980 -0.85 19.13 23.31
N SER A 981 -1.81 18.33 22.86
CA SER A 981 -1.76 17.62 21.59
C SER A 981 -3.02 17.83 20.76
N ILE A 982 -2.92 17.61 19.46
CA ILE A 982 -4.05 17.54 18.53
C ILE A 982 -3.95 16.23 17.73
N ASP A 983 -5.07 15.71 17.25
CA ASP A 983 -5.05 14.53 16.38
C ASP A 983 -5.10 14.97 14.91
N ASN A 984 -4.22 14.40 14.10
CA ASN A 984 -4.14 14.61 12.66
C ASN A 984 -4.09 13.25 11.93
N ASN A 985 -5.26 12.59 11.87
CA ASN A 985 -5.55 11.43 11.02
C ASN A 985 -4.65 10.18 11.16
N SER A 986 -3.95 9.95 12.28
CA SER A 986 -3.41 8.62 12.68
C SER A 986 -2.60 8.61 13.98
N SER A 987 -2.16 9.76 14.51
CA SER A 987 -1.42 9.83 15.77
C SER A 987 -1.53 11.21 16.46
N PRO A 988 -1.51 11.27 17.80
CA PRO A 988 -1.48 12.54 18.54
C PRO A 988 -0.19 13.32 18.25
N LEU A 989 -0.32 14.54 17.74
CA LEU A 989 0.78 15.48 17.53
C LEU A 989 0.87 16.44 18.72
N LYS A 990 2.02 16.42 19.41
CA LYS A 990 2.32 17.39 20.47
C LYS A 990 2.54 18.79 19.87
N VAL A 991 1.81 19.78 20.38
CA VAL A 991 1.88 21.18 19.93
C VAL A 991 2.36 22.16 21.03
N GLY A 992 2.42 21.72 22.29
CA GLY A 992 2.99 22.53 23.36
C GLY A 992 3.24 21.78 24.67
N ASP A 993 4.10 22.35 25.50
CA ASP A 993 4.40 21.90 26.87
C ASP A 993 3.58 22.69 27.89
N VAL A 994 3.01 22.02 28.88
CA VAL A 994 2.19 22.62 29.94
C VAL A 994 2.98 22.69 31.23
N LEU A 995 2.91 23.83 31.91
CA LEU A 995 3.46 24.06 33.24
C LEU A 995 2.44 24.80 34.11
N GLU A 996 2.16 24.28 35.30
CA GLU A 996 1.32 24.97 36.28
C GLU A 996 1.94 26.31 36.72
N ILE A 997 1.10 27.33 36.80
CA ILE A 997 1.44 28.66 37.32
C ILE A 997 0.39 29.09 38.35
N THR A 998 0.65 30.18 39.08
CA THR A 998 -0.35 30.75 39.99
C THR A 998 -1.64 31.08 39.23
N ASN A 999 -2.74 30.42 39.58
CA ASN A 999 -4.09 30.56 39.01
C ASN A 999 -4.24 30.09 37.54
N GLY A 1000 -3.51 29.07 37.11
CA GLY A 1000 -3.74 28.42 35.81
C GLY A 1000 -2.52 27.67 35.27
N PHE A 1001 -2.38 27.65 33.94
CA PHE A 1001 -1.28 26.97 33.25
C PHE A 1001 -0.61 27.86 32.23
N ARG A 1002 0.71 27.79 32.16
CA ARG A 1002 1.49 28.29 31.03
C ARG A 1002 1.63 27.18 30.01
N VAL A 1003 1.27 27.45 28.76
CA VAL A 1003 1.60 26.57 27.64
C VAL A 1003 2.69 27.21 26.81
N THR A 1004 3.83 26.52 26.69
CA THR A 1004 4.90 26.87 25.76
C THR A 1004 4.71 26.05 24.49
N TYR A 1005 4.21 26.69 23.43
CA TYR A 1005 3.97 26.05 22.14
C TYR A 1005 5.29 25.79 21.40
N ILE A 1006 5.28 24.84 20.46
CA ILE A 1006 6.46 24.46 19.66
C ILE A 1006 7.00 25.60 18.79
N ASP A 1007 6.19 26.63 18.52
CA ASP A 1007 6.63 27.88 17.87
C ASP A 1007 7.42 28.81 18.82
N GLY A 1008 7.64 28.39 20.07
CA GLY A 1008 8.34 29.12 21.11
C GLY A 1008 7.49 30.17 21.85
N VAL A 1009 6.23 30.36 21.46
CA VAL A 1009 5.33 31.31 22.11
C VAL A 1009 4.81 30.68 23.41
N SER A 1010 5.02 31.37 24.53
CA SER A 1010 4.44 31.00 25.81
C SER A 1010 3.22 31.87 26.11
N ILE A 1011 2.09 31.23 26.39
CA ILE A 1011 0.84 31.90 26.74
C ILE A 1011 0.42 31.43 28.15
N ASP A 1012 0.11 32.39 29.01
CA ASP A 1012 -0.43 32.15 30.33
C ASP A 1012 -1.96 32.08 30.22
N TYR A 1013 -2.52 30.89 30.41
CA TYR A 1013 -3.95 30.66 30.47
C TYR A 1013 -4.38 30.69 31.94
N THR A 1014 -4.81 31.86 32.38
CA THR A 1014 -5.48 32.03 33.67
C THR A 1014 -6.89 31.48 33.57
N ASP A 1015 -7.44 30.97 34.67
CA ASP A 1015 -8.82 30.44 34.75
C ASP A 1015 -9.03 29.02 34.19
N ILE A 1016 -7.95 28.28 33.89
CA ILE A 1016 -8.02 26.81 33.77
C ILE A 1016 -7.81 26.24 35.16
N ASP A 1017 -8.90 25.84 35.83
CA ASP A 1017 -8.85 25.26 37.18
C ASP A 1017 -9.40 23.82 37.14
N PHE A 1018 -8.52 22.84 37.34
CA PHE A 1018 -8.88 21.42 37.30
C PHE A 1018 -9.65 20.98 38.56
N LEU A 1019 -9.46 21.66 39.70
CA LEU A 1019 -9.94 21.20 41.02
C LEU A 1019 -10.25 22.31 42.04
N GLY A 1020 -10.40 23.57 41.61
CA GLY A 1020 -10.89 24.63 42.49
C GLY A 1020 -9.96 24.96 43.65
N GLN A 1021 -8.68 25.27 43.42
CA GLN A 1021 -7.87 25.95 44.44
C GLN A 1021 -7.83 27.47 44.21
N SER A 1022 -9.00 28.09 44.07
CA SER A 1022 -9.11 29.53 44.21
C SER A 1022 -9.10 29.91 45.71
N THR A 1023 -7.91 29.97 46.30
CA THR A 1023 -7.72 30.84 47.47
C THR A 1023 -7.20 32.19 47.01
N ASN A 1024 -8.12 33.15 46.80
CA ASN A 1024 -7.93 34.50 47.32
C ASN A 1024 -9.27 35.27 47.41
N PRO A 1025 -9.43 36.14 48.42
CA PRO A 1025 -10.69 36.77 48.83
C PRO A 1025 -11.26 37.82 47.87
#